data_AF-A0A9E2PSH5-F1
#
_entry.id   AF-A0A9E2PSH5-F1
#
_cell.length_a   1.000
_cell.length_b   1.000
_cell.length_c   1.000
_cell.angle_alpha   90.00
_cell.angle_beta   90.00
_cell.angle_gamma   90.00
#
_symmetry.space_group_name_H-M   'P 1'
#
loop_
_entity.id
_entity.type
_entity.pdbx_description
1 polymer ?
#
loop_
_entity_poly.entity_id
_entity_poly.type
_entity_poly.pdbx_seq_one_letter_code
_entity_poly.pdbx_strand_id
1 'polypeptide(L)'
;MKNRTQNPEPKTQNPAHKVGAVMVVGGGIAGMQASLDAAAAGYKVYLVERDISIGGVMAQLDKTFPTNDCSTCLISPKLIEVAQHPDIEILTQAELERLEGEAGHFTVTLHREPRYIDAAKCNACGACAEVCPVSLPSTFDEGMGQRHAAFRHFPQAVPSTFAIKKFDRAPCVRACPANLSAQGYVQLIKAGKYDESLKLIMDRLPLPGTIGRICPHPCESDCRRQEMDEPVAICSLKRFAADQADWDALPAPEVPQKNQAVAIVGAGPAGLSCAYNLALKGYRTVIFEAAPEAGGWLRYGIPEYRLPREVLQREVDYLKRLGVEIRYNSPIGEGTSIDALLTKDGFAAVFLGVGTQDSIRLPVPGAEAAGVLWGVEYLKEVNSTGESPTQGKRVAVIGGGNVAMDVARVARRQGAASVSLIALESPEELPASPWEVAEAKAESIEILHRLGVKQILSQNGQVTGLELRAVSRVFDEAGRFAPAYFDDRLSTREADVVIMAIGQKADLKFLTAADGINLTPRGLIEADPNTLATSRAGVFAGGDVVTGPWIAIGAVAAGREAAISIDRYLDGLDLKADREAALKPIQDGNWSPIPLGQSKTAREPMPELDQAEWTKGFKELNLGFTEAQAQAEAARCINCGACSECMQCVEACEAGAIAHEQQPRTQTLEVGAVILAPGFKTFDAKLKPEYGYGRYPNVITALEFERLLSATGPCAGHVRRPSDQTEPKRIAWIQCVGSRDASIGREYCSYVCCMYAAKQSIIAKEHDHGVSPTIFFIDFRAQGKGFDRYYKRARDEHGVRLIRSMISRVTEDPRTHNLELTYVDEDGRIQLEEFDMVVLSVGLTPHPAAQKLAAVCGIDTNQWGFVKSPPFKMVETSREGIYTCGVFQSPKDIPETVGQASAAAGAAASLLSEVRGTLLTKA
;
A
#
# COMPACT_ATOMS: atom_id res chain seq x y z
N MET A 1 -71.90 37.55 14.42
CA MET A 1 -71.40 37.77 13.05
C MET A 1 -69.96 38.22 13.10
N LYS A 2 -69.01 37.33 12.75
CA LYS A 2 -67.72 37.61 12.09
C LYS A 2 -67.01 36.28 11.89
N ASN A 3 -66.77 35.95 10.62
CA ASN A 3 -66.24 34.70 10.09
C ASN A 3 -64.86 34.37 10.67
N ARG A 4 -64.72 33.17 11.26
CA ARG A 4 -63.43 32.48 11.38
C ARG A 4 -63.26 31.63 10.13
N THR A 5 -62.41 32.08 9.23
CA THR A 5 -61.91 31.32 8.09
C THR A 5 -61.18 30.08 8.60
N GLN A 6 -61.72 28.91 8.25
CA GLN A 6 -61.04 27.63 8.33
C GLN A 6 -59.86 27.64 7.36
N ASN A 7 -58.65 27.34 7.83
CA ASN A 7 -57.53 26.99 6.96
C ASN A 7 -57.83 25.61 6.35
N PRO A 8 -57.59 25.40 5.04
CA PRO A 8 -57.85 24.13 4.38
C PRO A 8 -56.79 23.09 4.78
N GLU A 9 -57.23 21.85 4.96
CA GLU A 9 -56.40 20.66 5.08
C GLU A 9 -55.40 20.55 3.89
N PRO A 10 -54.19 20.02 4.09
CA PRO A 10 -53.25 19.80 3.00
C PRO A 10 -53.84 18.75 2.04
N LYS A 11 -54.06 19.20 0.80
CA LYS A 11 -54.54 18.38 -0.32
C LYS A 11 -53.62 17.19 -0.53
N THR A 12 -54.25 16.02 -0.67
CA THR A 12 -53.67 14.76 -1.13
C THR A 12 -52.76 14.95 -2.34
N GLN A 13 -51.48 14.64 -2.16
CA GLN A 13 -50.52 14.48 -3.25
C GLN A 13 -50.92 13.27 -4.10
N ASN A 14 -50.71 13.38 -5.41
CA ASN A 14 -51.13 12.44 -6.42
C ASN A 14 -50.43 11.06 -6.24
N PRO A 15 -51.15 9.92 -6.09
CA PRO A 15 -50.56 8.60 -5.83
C PRO A 15 -49.67 8.04 -6.97
N ALA A 16 -49.62 8.72 -8.12
CA ALA A 16 -48.91 8.28 -9.33
C ALA A 16 -47.37 8.40 -9.27
N HIS A 17 -46.79 8.92 -8.19
CA HIS A 17 -45.35 9.22 -8.13
C HIS A 17 -44.60 8.55 -6.97
N LYS A 18 -45.25 7.75 -6.12
CA LYS A 18 -44.58 7.08 -4.99
C LYS A 18 -43.85 5.80 -5.43
N VAL A 19 -42.75 5.48 -4.77
CA VAL A 19 -41.95 4.28 -5.03
C VAL A 19 -42.13 3.25 -3.92
N GLY A 20 -42.51 2.01 -4.26
CA GLY A 20 -42.74 0.92 -3.32
C GLY A 20 -41.48 0.27 -2.73
N ALA A 21 -40.43 1.06 -2.49
CA ALA A 21 -39.15 0.60 -1.95
C ALA A 21 -38.71 1.42 -0.73
N VAL A 22 -38.01 0.78 0.21
CA VAL A 22 -37.45 1.40 1.41
C VAL A 22 -35.94 1.17 1.43
N MET A 23 -35.16 2.24 1.58
CA MET A 23 -33.73 2.12 1.86
C MET A 23 -33.50 2.05 3.36
N VAL A 24 -32.70 1.10 3.81
CA VAL A 24 -32.24 1.02 5.20
C VAL A 24 -30.72 1.18 5.22
N VAL A 25 -30.21 2.21 5.90
CA VAL A 25 -28.77 2.52 5.96
C VAL A 25 -28.18 2.05 7.29
N GLY A 26 -27.42 0.96 7.24
CA GLY A 26 -26.72 0.33 8.37
C GLY A 26 -27.22 -1.07 8.67
N GLY A 27 -26.35 -2.07 8.55
CA GLY A 27 -26.63 -3.51 8.70
C GLY A 27 -26.50 -4.06 10.11
N GLY A 28 -26.55 -3.22 11.14
CA GLY A 28 -26.63 -3.67 12.53
C GLY A 28 -28.01 -4.26 12.87
N ILE A 29 -28.19 -4.70 14.13
CA ILE A 29 -29.46 -5.30 14.59
C ILE A 29 -30.70 -4.43 14.30
N ALA A 30 -30.58 -3.10 14.40
CA ALA A 30 -31.65 -2.16 14.11
C ALA A 30 -32.04 -2.18 12.62
N GLY A 31 -31.06 -2.08 11.72
CA GLY A 31 -31.34 -2.05 10.29
C GLY A 31 -31.78 -3.40 9.74
N MET A 32 -31.24 -4.50 10.26
CA MET A 32 -31.74 -5.84 9.93
C MET A 32 -33.20 -6.00 10.34
N GLN A 33 -33.57 -5.61 11.56
CA GLN A 33 -34.97 -5.66 12.00
C GLN A 33 -35.88 -4.77 11.13
N ALA A 34 -35.47 -3.52 10.88
CA ALA A 34 -36.25 -2.60 10.07
C ALA A 34 -36.43 -3.13 8.63
N SER A 35 -35.42 -3.80 8.09
CA SER A 35 -35.46 -4.41 6.75
C SER A 35 -36.44 -5.58 6.71
N LEU A 36 -36.39 -6.48 7.69
CA LEU A 36 -37.33 -7.60 7.79
C LEU A 36 -38.77 -7.12 7.92
N ASP A 37 -39.03 -6.15 8.81
CA ASP A 37 -40.39 -5.63 9.02
C ASP A 37 -40.91 -4.86 7.81
N ALA A 38 -40.07 -4.08 7.13
CA ALA A 38 -40.45 -3.36 5.92
C ALA A 38 -40.73 -4.34 4.76
N ALA A 39 -39.91 -5.38 4.61
CA ALA A 39 -40.12 -6.41 3.59
C ALA A 39 -41.39 -7.22 3.86
N ALA A 40 -41.61 -7.65 5.11
CA ALA A 40 -42.83 -8.32 5.55
C ALA A 40 -44.09 -7.44 5.37
N ALA A 41 -43.95 -6.11 5.44
CA ALA A 41 -45.02 -5.17 5.14
C ALA A 41 -45.32 -5.00 3.64
N GLY A 42 -44.57 -5.66 2.76
CA GLY A 42 -44.80 -5.70 1.31
C GLY A 42 -44.06 -4.62 0.52
N TYR A 43 -42.84 -4.28 0.91
CA TYR A 43 -41.99 -3.32 0.19
C TYR A 43 -40.65 -3.95 -0.23
N LYS A 44 -40.10 -3.52 -1.37
CA LYS A 44 -38.71 -3.83 -1.73
C LYS A 44 -37.79 -3.11 -0.76
N VAL A 45 -36.75 -3.78 -0.26
CA VAL A 45 -35.79 -3.19 0.67
C VAL A 45 -34.39 -3.20 0.10
N TYR A 46 -33.70 -2.06 0.18
CA TYR A 46 -32.28 -1.95 -0.07
C TYR A 46 -31.55 -1.76 1.27
N LEU A 47 -30.87 -2.79 1.75
CA LEU A 47 -30.08 -2.73 2.98
C LEU A 47 -28.65 -2.34 2.65
N VAL A 48 -28.31 -1.08 2.91
CA VAL A 48 -27.01 -0.47 2.62
C VAL A 48 -26.08 -0.63 3.82
N GLU A 49 -24.93 -1.28 3.64
CA GLU A 49 -23.91 -1.49 4.65
C GLU A 49 -22.54 -1.05 4.11
N ARG A 50 -21.82 -0.24 4.88
CA ARG A 50 -20.48 0.26 4.52
C ARG A 50 -19.42 -0.84 4.64
N ASP A 51 -19.60 -1.77 5.57
CA ASP A 51 -18.70 -2.88 5.79
C ASP A 51 -18.94 -4.00 4.77
N ILE A 52 -18.06 -5.01 4.77
CA ILE A 52 -18.16 -6.15 3.85
C ILE A 52 -19.25 -7.16 4.25
N SER A 53 -19.89 -6.97 5.42
CA SER A 53 -20.95 -7.82 5.92
C SER A 53 -21.85 -7.06 6.91
N ILE A 54 -23.09 -7.51 7.03
CA ILE A 54 -24.04 -7.07 8.06
C ILE A 54 -23.73 -7.75 9.42
N GLY A 55 -24.38 -7.28 10.49
CA GLY A 55 -24.25 -7.79 11.87
C GLY A 55 -23.95 -6.70 12.91
N GLY A 56 -23.17 -5.68 12.52
CA GLY A 56 -22.78 -4.58 13.39
C GLY A 56 -22.11 -5.02 14.70
N VAL A 57 -22.14 -4.15 15.73
CA VAL A 57 -21.50 -4.42 17.03
C VAL A 57 -22.09 -5.63 17.76
N MET A 58 -23.36 -5.98 17.51
CA MET A 58 -23.97 -7.15 18.16
C MET A 58 -23.24 -8.45 17.78
N ALA A 59 -22.69 -8.56 16.56
CA ALA A 59 -21.89 -9.70 16.14
C ALA A 59 -20.56 -9.82 16.92
N GLN A 60 -20.04 -8.71 17.47
CA GLN A 60 -18.81 -8.70 18.25
C GLN A 60 -19.01 -9.13 19.71
N LEU A 61 -20.25 -9.08 20.23
CA LEU A 61 -20.53 -9.43 21.63
C LEU A 61 -20.42 -10.94 21.85
N ASP A 62 -19.95 -11.35 23.03
CA ASP A 62 -19.94 -12.77 23.40
C ASP A 62 -21.35 -13.24 23.83
N LYS A 63 -21.88 -12.58 24.87
CA LYS A 63 -23.21 -12.84 25.43
C LYS A 63 -24.05 -11.57 25.49
N THR A 64 -25.37 -11.71 25.48
CA THR A 64 -26.30 -10.59 25.66
C THR A 64 -26.87 -10.57 27.08
N PHE A 65 -27.03 -9.38 27.67
CA PHE A 65 -27.79 -9.22 28.91
C PHE A 65 -29.29 -8.99 28.58
N PRO A 66 -30.23 -9.34 29.49
CA PRO A 66 -30.04 -9.90 30.83
C PRO A 66 -30.02 -11.44 30.88
N THR A 67 -30.17 -12.13 29.74
CA THR A 67 -30.32 -13.59 29.70
C THR A 67 -29.01 -14.36 29.73
N ASN A 68 -27.88 -13.71 29.38
CA ASN A 68 -26.57 -14.33 29.16
C ASN A 68 -26.54 -15.33 27.98
N ASP A 69 -27.49 -15.22 27.05
CA ASP A 69 -27.48 -16.03 25.84
C ASP A 69 -26.34 -15.61 24.91
N CYS A 70 -25.84 -16.56 24.12
CA CYS A 70 -24.81 -16.31 23.11
C CYS A 70 -25.34 -15.31 22.06
N SER A 71 -24.60 -14.21 21.86
CA SER A 71 -25.00 -13.16 20.91
C SER A 71 -25.07 -13.69 19.48
N THR A 72 -24.12 -14.54 19.09
CA THR A 72 -24.09 -15.20 17.78
C THR A 72 -25.34 -16.04 17.56
N CYS A 73 -25.80 -16.80 18.56
CA CYS A 73 -27.01 -17.61 18.44
C CYS A 73 -28.27 -16.76 18.25
N LEU A 74 -28.31 -15.56 18.83
CA LEU A 74 -29.44 -14.65 18.69
C LEU A 74 -29.45 -13.90 17.36
N ILE A 75 -28.29 -13.50 16.86
CA ILE A 75 -28.19 -12.70 15.63
C ILE A 75 -28.21 -13.58 14.36
N SER A 76 -27.69 -14.80 14.41
CA SER A 76 -27.56 -15.69 13.24
C SER A 76 -28.88 -15.97 12.51
N PRO A 77 -30.00 -16.27 13.20
CA PRO A 77 -31.29 -16.44 12.53
C PRO A 77 -31.69 -15.20 11.71
N LYS A 78 -31.49 -14.00 12.25
CA LYS A 78 -31.81 -12.74 11.55
C LYS A 78 -30.89 -12.49 10.36
N LEU A 79 -29.60 -12.80 10.49
CA LEU A 79 -28.64 -12.69 9.39
C LEU A 79 -29.08 -13.56 8.19
N ILE A 80 -29.47 -14.80 8.46
CA ILE A 80 -29.92 -15.74 7.43
C ILE A 80 -31.27 -15.31 6.85
N GLU A 81 -32.21 -14.89 7.69
CA GLU A 81 -33.53 -14.42 7.26
C GLU A 81 -33.41 -13.23 6.31
N VAL A 82 -32.56 -12.24 6.64
CA VAL A 82 -32.27 -11.09 5.77
C VAL A 82 -31.61 -11.55 4.46
N ALA A 83 -30.67 -12.49 4.51
CA ALA A 83 -29.96 -12.99 3.33
C ALA A 83 -30.86 -13.77 2.36
N GLN A 84 -31.85 -14.49 2.88
CA GLN A 84 -32.73 -15.35 2.09
C GLN A 84 -34.02 -14.67 1.66
N HIS A 85 -34.32 -13.48 2.21
CA HIS A 85 -35.55 -12.78 1.88
C HIS A 85 -35.50 -12.25 0.42
N PRO A 86 -36.45 -12.63 -0.46
CA PRO A 86 -36.40 -12.27 -1.89
C PRO A 86 -36.47 -10.76 -2.13
N ASP A 87 -37.20 -10.05 -1.26
CA ASP A 87 -37.39 -8.60 -1.39
C ASP A 87 -36.35 -7.76 -0.64
N ILE A 88 -35.34 -8.36 -0.01
CA ILE A 88 -34.24 -7.62 0.60
C ILE A 88 -32.99 -7.77 -0.26
N GLU A 89 -32.47 -6.64 -0.74
CA GLU A 89 -31.20 -6.58 -1.45
C GLU A 89 -30.11 -6.01 -0.53
N ILE A 90 -29.10 -6.81 -0.22
CA ILE A 90 -27.98 -6.41 0.62
C ILE A 90 -26.91 -5.76 -0.24
N LEU A 91 -26.64 -4.48 0.04
CA LEU A 91 -25.63 -3.68 -0.64
C LEU A 91 -24.48 -3.40 0.35
N THR A 92 -23.53 -4.33 0.44
CA THR A 92 -22.29 -4.15 1.22
C THR A 92 -21.29 -3.26 0.51
N GLN A 93 -20.32 -2.71 1.25
CA GLN A 93 -19.35 -1.74 0.73
C GLN A 93 -20.01 -0.58 0.01
N ALA A 94 -21.14 -0.11 0.57
CA ALA A 94 -21.96 0.93 -0.01
C ALA A 94 -22.16 2.05 1.02
N GLU A 95 -21.96 3.29 0.60
CA GLU A 95 -22.28 4.48 1.40
C GLU A 95 -23.22 5.40 0.63
N LEU A 96 -24.12 6.06 1.37
CA LEU A 96 -25.00 7.08 0.80
C LEU A 96 -24.21 8.36 0.52
N GLU A 97 -24.08 8.73 -0.74
CA GLU A 97 -23.34 9.92 -1.18
C GLU A 97 -24.26 11.12 -1.40
N ARG A 98 -25.44 10.91 -1.99
CA ARG A 98 -26.42 11.96 -2.29
C ARG A 98 -27.85 11.44 -2.13
N LEU A 99 -28.73 12.29 -1.59
CA LEU A 99 -30.16 12.01 -1.44
C LEU A 99 -31.00 13.20 -1.89
N GLU A 100 -31.79 13.01 -2.94
CA GLU A 100 -32.62 14.03 -3.56
C GLU A 100 -34.09 13.61 -3.59
N GLY A 101 -34.99 14.57 -3.78
CA GLY A 101 -36.42 14.31 -3.83
C GLY A 101 -37.14 14.54 -2.50
N GLU A 102 -38.35 14.02 -2.40
CA GLU A 102 -39.29 14.27 -1.30
C GLU A 102 -39.93 12.98 -0.80
N ALA A 103 -40.64 13.06 0.32
CA ALA A 103 -41.29 11.91 0.94
C ALA A 103 -42.16 11.15 -0.08
N GLY A 104 -41.92 9.85 -0.23
CA GLY A 104 -42.59 9.01 -1.23
C GLY A 104 -41.81 8.80 -2.52
N HIS A 105 -40.83 9.65 -2.85
CA HIS A 105 -39.94 9.47 -4.01
C HIS A 105 -38.61 10.20 -3.82
N PHE A 106 -37.58 9.43 -3.47
CA PHE A 106 -36.20 9.86 -3.35
C PHE A 106 -35.32 9.19 -4.40
N THR A 107 -34.49 10.00 -5.04
CA THR A 107 -33.37 9.53 -5.85
C THR A 107 -32.13 9.45 -4.97
N VAL A 108 -31.61 8.24 -4.83
CA VAL A 108 -30.45 7.92 -4.01
C VAL A 108 -29.24 7.66 -4.91
N THR A 109 -28.11 8.28 -4.59
CA THR A 109 -26.80 7.94 -5.17
C THR A 109 -25.94 7.25 -4.12
N LEU A 110 -25.55 6.01 -4.39
CA LEU A 110 -24.64 5.21 -3.56
C LEU A 110 -23.24 5.19 -4.16
N HIS A 111 -22.23 5.38 -3.33
CA HIS A 111 -20.84 5.10 -3.64
C HIS A 111 -20.51 3.67 -3.21
N ARG A 112 -20.00 2.84 -4.14
CA ARG A 112 -19.65 1.43 -3.93
C ARG A 112 -18.15 1.25 -3.96
N GLU A 113 -17.57 0.84 -2.83
CA GLU A 113 -16.18 0.40 -2.75
C GLU A 113 -16.03 -1.02 -3.33
N PRO A 114 -14.90 -1.34 -3.98
CA PRO A 114 -14.65 -2.66 -4.53
C PRO A 114 -14.40 -3.71 -3.44
N ARG A 115 -14.91 -4.92 -3.67
CA ARG A 115 -14.65 -6.10 -2.82
C ARG A 115 -13.33 -6.77 -3.17
N TYR A 116 -12.91 -6.59 -4.42
CA TYR A 116 -11.84 -7.30 -5.11
C TYR A 116 -12.04 -8.82 -5.19
N ILE A 117 -13.24 -9.29 -4.88
CA ILE A 117 -13.70 -10.66 -5.02
C ILE A 117 -15.12 -10.60 -5.57
N ASP A 118 -15.35 -11.28 -6.68
CA ASP A 118 -16.66 -11.45 -7.28
C ASP A 118 -17.54 -12.35 -6.39
N ALA A 119 -18.57 -11.74 -5.80
CA ALA A 119 -19.49 -12.42 -4.91
C ALA A 119 -20.32 -13.51 -5.62
N ALA A 120 -20.53 -13.41 -6.93
CA ALA A 120 -21.29 -14.40 -7.70
C ALA A 120 -20.48 -15.68 -7.96
N LYS A 121 -19.15 -15.58 -8.01
CA LYS A 121 -18.24 -16.73 -8.25
C LYS A 121 -17.71 -17.34 -6.95
N CYS A 122 -17.60 -16.55 -5.89
CA CYS A 122 -17.00 -16.99 -4.63
C CYS A 122 -17.84 -18.08 -3.95
N ASN A 123 -17.21 -19.22 -3.68
CA ASN A 123 -17.79 -20.33 -2.91
C ASN A 123 -17.45 -20.28 -1.41
N ALA A 124 -16.84 -19.19 -0.94
CA ALA A 124 -16.41 -18.96 0.45
C ALA A 124 -15.48 -20.05 1.05
N CYS A 125 -14.63 -20.69 0.23
CA CYS A 125 -13.72 -21.75 0.70
C CYS A 125 -12.59 -21.26 1.64
N GLY A 126 -12.18 -19.99 1.54
CA GLY A 126 -11.14 -19.40 2.39
C GLY A 126 -9.69 -19.54 1.90
N ALA A 127 -9.45 -20.26 0.80
CA ALA A 127 -8.10 -20.47 0.24
C ALA A 127 -7.31 -19.16 0.02
N CYS A 128 -7.99 -18.09 -0.40
CA CYS A 128 -7.37 -16.78 -0.59
C CYS A 128 -6.81 -16.16 0.70
N ALA A 129 -7.43 -16.43 1.85
CA ALA A 129 -6.98 -15.94 3.14
C ALA A 129 -5.80 -16.77 3.67
N GLU A 130 -5.84 -18.09 3.48
CA GLU A 130 -4.78 -19.02 3.93
C GLU A 130 -3.44 -18.77 3.24
N VAL A 131 -3.45 -18.49 1.94
CA VAL A 131 -2.21 -18.23 1.17
C VAL A 131 -1.69 -16.80 1.31
N CYS A 132 -2.42 -15.91 2.00
CA CYS A 132 -2.09 -14.49 2.07
C CYS A 132 -0.92 -14.24 3.05
N PRO A 133 0.25 -13.75 2.59
CA PRO A 133 1.40 -13.56 3.47
C PRO A 133 1.29 -12.32 4.37
N VAL A 134 0.28 -11.47 4.13
CA VAL A 134 0.08 -10.22 4.88
C VAL A 134 -0.80 -10.47 6.09
N SER A 135 -0.29 -10.09 7.27
CA SER A 135 -1.05 -10.00 8.52
C SER A 135 -1.34 -8.54 8.85
N LEU A 136 -2.56 -8.27 9.29
CA LEU A 136 -3.08 -6.97 9.69
C LEU A 136 -3.86 -7.12 11.00
N PRO A 137 -3.95 -6.07 11.84
CA PRO A 137 -4.84 -6.07 12.99
C PRO A 137 -6.30 -6.32 12.58
N SER A 138 -6.98 -7.22 13.31
CA SER A 138 -8.39 -7.53 13.11
C SER A 138 -9.25 -6.39 13.64
N THR A 139 -9.93 -5.68 12.73
CA THR A 139 -10.87 -4.62 13.10
C THR A 139 -12.10 -5.16 13.84
N PHE A 140 -12.49 -6.41 13.57
CA PHE A 140 -13.58 -7.08 14.27
C PHE A 140 -13.22 -7.40 15.73
N ASP A 141 -11.94 -7.68 16.00
CA ASP A 141 -11.42 -7.95 17.34
C ASP A 141 -10.79 -6.72 18.01
N GLU A 142 -11.20 -5.51 17.61
CA GLU A 142 -10.69 -4.23 18.14
C GLU A 142 -9.15 -4.09 18.08
N GLY A 143 -8.52 -4.73 17.09
CA GLY A 143 -7.07 -4.70 16.89
C GLY A 143 -6.26 -5.65 17.78
N MET A 144 -6.91 -6.41 18.66
CA MET A 144 -6.24 -7.38 19.53
C MET A 144 -5.88 -8.69 18.81
N GLY A 145 -6.67 -9.05 17.80
CA GLY A 145 -6.42 -10.21 16.93
C GLY A 145 -5.66 -9.82 15.66
N GLN A 146 -5.18 -10.83 14.94
CA GLN A 146 -4.62 -10.68 13.60
C GLN A 146 -5.57 -11.29 12.56
N ARG A 147 -5.55 -10.74 11.35
CA ARG A 147 -6.23 -11.28 10.17
C ARG A 147 -5.40 -11.06 8.92
N HIS A 148 -5.70 -11.79 7.86
CA HIS A 148 -5.06 -11.58 6.56
C HIS A 148 -5.65 -10.38 5.80
N ALA A 149 -4.95 -9.92 4.75
CA ALA A 149 -5.46 -8.88 3.85
C ALA A 149 -6.68 -9.37 3.05
N ALA A 150 -6.68 -10.63 2.60
CA ALA A 150 -7.87 -11.34 2.15
C ALA A 150 -8.55 -11.96 3.37
N PHE A 151 -9.81 -11.60 3.63
CA PHE A 151 -10.48 -11.96 4.88
C PHE A 151 -11.99 -12.08 4.73
N ARG A 152 -12.58 -12.82 5.66
CA ARG A 152 -14.02 -12.78 5.97
C ARG A 152 -14.19 -12.03 7.28
N HIS A 153 -15.24 -11.23 7.40
CA HIS A 153 -15.40 -10.33 8.55
C HIS A 153 -15.45 -11.08 9.89
N PHE A 154 -16.22 -12.17 9.93
CA PHE A 154 -16.32 -13.12 11.04
C PHE A 154 -16.88 -14.45 10.50
N PRO A 155 -16.84 -15.58 11.25
CA PRO A 155 -17.18 -16.89 10.72
C PRO A 155 -18.57 -17.04 10.10
N GLN A 156 -19.61 -16.45 10.71
CA GLN A 156 -20.99 -16.44 10.23
C GLN A 156 -21.38 -15.16 9.46
N ALA A 157 -20.40 -14.46 8.87
CA ALA A 157 -20.66 -13.21 8.17
C ALA A 157 -21.65 -13.39 7.01
N VAL A 158 -22.53 -12.39 6.84
CA VAL A 158 -23.48 -12.30 5.73
C VAL A 158 -23.24 -10.98 4.98
N PRO A 159 -22.99 -11.00 3.67
CA PRO A 159 -22.67 -12.17 2.84
C PRO A 159 -21.44 -12.92 3.37
N SER A 160 -21.37 -14.23 3.12
CA SER A 160 -20.25 -15.09 3.51
C SER A 160 -19.01 -14.90 2.62
N THR A 161 -19.18 -14.16 1.52
CA THR A 161 -18.13 -13.81 0.57
C THR A 161 -16.96 -13.11 1.27
N PHE A 162 -15.74 -13.52 0.92
CA PHE A 162 -14.52 -12.86 1.36
C PHE A 162 -14.37 -11.47 0.71
N ALA A 163 -13.42 -10.68 1.19
CA ALA A 163 -12.99 -9.43 0.57
C ALA A 163 -11.47 -9.27 0.71
N ILE A 164 -10.87 -8.42 -0.12
CA ILE A 164 -9.46 -8.04 0.05
C ILE A 164 -9.41 -6.59 0.52
N LYS A 165 -8.80 -6.32 1.68
CA LYS A 165 -8.51 -4.94 2.07
C LYS A 165 -7.33 -4.44 1.26
N LYS A 166 -7.58 -3.47 0.39
CA LYS A 166 -6.58 -2.82 -0.46
C LYS A 166 -6.65 -1.32 -0.25
N PHE A 167 -5.50 -0.69 -0.13
CA PHE A 167 -5.33 0.75 -0.23
C PHE A 167 -4.80 1.08 -1.63
N ASP A 168 -4.33 2.29 -1.86
CA ASP A 168 -3.57 2.56 -3.07
C ASP A 168 -2.35 1.58 -3.18
N ARG A 169 -1.65 1.53 -4.32
CA ARG A 169 -0.38 0.76 -4.46
C ARG A 169 0.76 1.40 -3.68
N ALA A 170 1.46 0.64 -2.83
CA ALA A 170 2.48 1.14 -1.91
C ALA A 170 3.52 2.10 -2.56
N PRO A 171 4.06 3.10 -1.83
CA PRO A 171 5.03 4.05 -2.37
C PRO A 171 6.27 3.41 -3.01
N CYS A 172 6.76 2.30 -2.48
CA CYS A 172 7.87 1.55 -3.07
C CYS A 172 7.57 0.98 -4.47
N VAL A 173 6.30 0.69 -4.77
CA VAL A 173 5.83 0.30 -6.10
C VAL A 173 5.77 1.53 -7.00
N ARG A 174 5.20 2.64 -6.51
CA ARG A 174 5.03 3.91 -7.25
C ARG A 174 6.35 4.58 -7.63
N ALA A 175 7.36 4.48 -6.77
CA ALA A 175 8.68 5.05 -6.99
C ALA A 175 9.55 4.21 -7.94
N CYS A 176 9.19 2.94 -8.19
CA CYS A 176 9.91 2.10 -9.11
C CYS A 176 9.49 2.41 -10.55
N PRO A 177 10.40 2.80 -11.47
CA PRO A 177 10.03 3.09 -12.86
C PRO A 177 9.34 1.92 -13.58
N ALA A 178 9.64 0.68 -13.19
CA ALA A 178 9.00 -0.51 -13.74
C ALA A 178 7.72 -0.93 -13.02
N ASN A 179 7.29 -0.20 -11.98
CA ASN A 179 6.12 -0.49 -11.15
C ASN A 179 6.11 -1.93 -10.60
N LEU A 180 7.28 -2.39 -10.13
CA LEU A 180 7.44 -3.73 -9.54
C LEU A 180 6.62 -3.86 -8.26
N SER A 181 6.05 -5.04 -8.02
CA SER A 181 5.30 -5.35 -6.78
C SER A 181 6.25 -5.53 -5.59
N ALA A 182 6.94 -4.43 -5.21
CA ALA A 182 7.96 -4.41 -4.15
C ALA A 182 7.44 -4.92 -2.81
N GLN A 183 6.25 -4.47 -2.40
CA GLN A 183 5.62 -5.00 -1.20
C GLN A 183 5.28 -6.50 -1.33
N GLY A 184 4.86 -6.93 -2.52
CA GLY A 184 4.49 -8.32 -2.81
C GLY A 184 5.65 -9.28 -2.61
N TYR A 185 6.77 -9.06 -3.30
CA TYR A 185 7.92 -9.96 -3.21
C TYR A 185 8.60 -9.90 -1.84
N VAL A 186 8.57 -8.74 -1.15
CA VAL A 186 9.03 -8.63 0.24
C VAL A 186 8.18 -9.51 1.16
N GLN A 187 6.85 -9.51 1.03
CA GLN A 187 5.99 -10.36 1.86
C GLN A 187 6.13 -11.86 1.53
N LEU A 188 6.44 -12.20 0.28
CA LEU A 188 6.75 -13.58 -0.10
C LEU A 188 8.07 -14.06 0.51
N ILE A 189 9.12 -13.23 0.49
CA ILE A 189 10.40 -13.53 1.17
C ILE A 189 10.18 -13.71 2.67
N LYS A 190 9.41 -12.84 3.33
CA LYS A 190 9.03 -12.98 4.74
C LYS A 190 8.37 -14.34 5.01
N ALA A 191 7.57 -14.85 4.06
CA ALA A 191 6.87 -16.11 4.18
C ALA A 191 7.70 -17.34 3.73
N GLY A 192 8.97 -17.18 3.34
CA GLY A 192 9.80 -18.28 2.84
C GLY A 192 9.49 -18.73 1.40
N LYS A 193 8.70 -17.94 0.65
CA LYS A 193 8.24 -18.25 -0.71
C LYS A 193 9.13 -17.60 -1.77
N TYR A 194 10.35 -18.12 -1.93
CA TYR A 194 11.39 -17.48 -2.74
C TYR A 194 11.15 -17.62 -4.25
N ASP A 195 10.67 -18.78 -4.69
CA ASP A 195 10.37 -19.01 -6.11
C ASP A 195 9.18 -18.14 -6.56
N GLU A 196 8.12 -18.05 -5.75
CA GLU A 196 6.98 -17.18 -6.03
C GLU A 196 7.39 -15.70 -5.97
N SER A 197 8.30 -15.34 -5.06
CA SER A 197 8.88 -13.99 -4.99
C SER A 197 9.63 -13.64 -6.28
N LEU A 198 10.49 -14.54 -6.77
CA LEU A 198 11.22 -14.36 -8.02
C LEU A 198 10.26 -14.28 -9.20
N LYS A 199 9.28 -15.19 -9.30
CA LYS A 199 8.25 -15.18 -10.36
C LYS A 199 7.50 -13.85 -10.39
N LEU A 200 7.12 -13.31 -9.24
CA LEU A 200 6.45 -12.01 -9.13
C LEU A 200 7.35 -10.85 -9.58
N ILE A 201 8.65 -10.90 -9.29
CA ILE A 201 9.60 -9.91 -9.80
C ILE A 201 9.70 -10.02 -11.34
N MET A 202 9.81 -11.25 -11.85
CA MET A 202 10.00 -11.55 -13.27
C MET A 202 8.80 -11.19 -14.15
N ASP A 203 7.59 -11.07 -13.58
CA ASP A 203 6.40 -10.52 -14.26
C ASP A 203 6.69 -9.19 -15.00
N ARG A 204 7.60 -8.38 -14.45
CA ARG A 204 7.96 -7.06 -15.00
C ARG A 204 9.46 -6.85 -15.20
N LEU A 205 10.31 -7.69 -14.61
CA LEU A 205 11.77 -7.52 -14.60
C LEU A 205 12.49 -8.81 -15.00
N PRO A 206 13.02 -8.92 -16.24
CA PRO A 206 13.75 -10.11 -16.67
C PRO A 206 15.15 -10.27 -16.08
N LEU A 207 15.66 -9.24 -15.40
CA LEU A 207 17.03 -9.18 -14.87
C LEU A 207 17.04 -8.91 -13.34
N PRO A 208 16.33 -9.71 -12.52
CA PRO A 208 16.15 -9.44 -11.10
C PRO A 208 17.46 -9.46 -10.29
N GLY A 209 18.37 -10.39 -10.57
CA GLY A 209 19.68 -10.53 -9.94
C GLY A 209 20.65 -9.43 -10.34
N THR A 210 20.66 -9.05 -11.62
CA THR A 210 21.46 -7.90 -12.10
C THR A 210 20.97 -6.59 -11.49
N ILE A 211 19.67 -6.32 -11.57
CA ILE A 211 19.09 -5.07 -11.08
C ILE A 211 18.98 -5.06 -9.54
N GLY A 212 19.08 -6.21 -8.88
CA GLY A 212 19.25 -6.32 -7.43
C GLY A 212 20.60 -5.82 -6.92
N ARG A 213 21.60 -5.71 -7.80
CA ARG A 213 22.96 -5.27 -7.46
C ARG A 213 23.23 -3.80 -7.78
N ILE A 214 22.65 -3.30 -8.87
CA ILE A 214 23.06 -2.01 -9.46
C ILE A 214 21.98 -0.92 -9.40
N CYS A 215 20.80 -1.23 -8.88
CA CYS A 215 19.71 -0.27 -8.82
C CYS A 215 19.98 0.81 -7.74
N PRO A 216 19.75 2.10 -8.03
CA PRO A 216 19.83 3.16 -7.03
C PRO A 216 18.59 3.21 -6.11
N HIS A 217 17.80 2.14 -6.11
CA HIS A 217 16.70 1.86 -5.20
C HIS A 217 15.76 3.05 -4.87
N PRO A 218 15.14 3.70 -5.89
CA PRO A 218 14.15 4.75 -5.63
C PRO A 218 12.96 4.27 -4.80
N CYS A 219 12.67 2.96 -4.86
CA CYS A 219 11.67 2.30 -4.01
C CYS A 219 11.96 2.38 -2.50
N GLU A 220 13.22 2.55 -2.11
CA GLU A 220 13.62 2.73 -0.71
C GLU A 220 13.53 4.19 -0.27
N SER A 221 13.82 5.14 -1.17
CA SER A 221 13.73 6.58 -0.91
C SER A 221 12.33 7.04 -0.51
N ASP A 222 11.29 6.41 -1.06
CA ASP A 222 9.90 6.69 -0.73
C ASP A 222 9.27 5.65 0.22
N CYS A 223 10.07 4.73 0.76
CA CYS A 223 9.56 3.71 1.66
C CYS A 223 9.04 4.35 2.96
N ARG A 224 7.75 4.18 3.24
CA ARG A 224 7.11 4.73 4.46
C ARG A 224 7.70 4.25 5.77
N ARG A 225 8.49 3.18 5.79
CA ARG A 225 9.20 2.74 7.00
C ARG A 225 10.12 3.83 7.56
N GLN A 226 10.61 4.74 6.71
CA GLN A 226 11.42 5.89 7.13
C GLN A 226 10.67 6.89 8.03
N GLU A 227 9.34 6.85 8.07
CA GLU A 227 8.55 7.62 9.06
C GLU A 227 8.77 7.12 10.50
N MET A 228 9.39 5.94 10.65
CA MET A 228 9.65 5.28 11.93
C MET A 228 11.14 5.14 12.22
N ASP A 229 11.87 4.48 11.32
CA ASP A 229 13.30 4.19 11.41
C ASP A 229 13.95 4.25 10.02
N GLU A 230 14.49 3.14 9.50
CA GLU A 230 15.18 3.08 8.22
C GLU A 230 14.32 2.35 7.18
N PRO A 231 14.41 2.72 5.88
CA PRO A 231 13.67 2.03 4.84
C PRO A 231 13.97 0.52 4.81
N VAL A 232 13.01 -0.25 4.29
CA VAL A 232 13.23 -1.68 4.03
C VAL A 232 14.28 -1.83 2.92
N ALA A 233 15.21 -2.78 3.03
CA ALA A 233 16.25 -3.08 2.05
C ALA A 233 15.69 -3.81 0.81
N ILE A 234 14.74 -3.18 0.14
CA ILE A 234 13.97 -3.70 -0.99
C ILE A 234 14.89 -4.16 -2.14
N CYS A 235 15.99 -3.46 -2.40
CA CYS A 235 16.94 -3.85 -3.45
C CYS A 235 17.70 -5.12 -3.07
N SER A 236 18.18 -5.21 -1.83
CA SER A 236 18.87 -6.37 -1.28
C SER A 236 17.97 -7.61 -1.24
N LEU A 237 16.69 -7.44 -0.87
CA LEU A 237 15.71 -8.51 -0.86
C LEU A 237 15.38 -9.03 -2.27
N LYS A 238 15.31 -8.13 -3.26
CA LYS A 238 15.16 -8.51 -4.67
C LYS A 238 16.36 -9.30 -5.18
N ARG A 239 17.59 -8.88 -4.83
CA ARG A 239 18.81 -9.65 -5.10
C ARG A 239 18.73 -11.03 -4.46
N PHE A 240 18.38 -11.10 -3.17
CA PHE A 240 18.28 -12.34 -2.43
C PHE A 240 17.36 -13.35 -3.14
N ALA A 241 16.15 -12.93 -3.55
CA ALA A 241 15.24 -13.82 -4.27
C ALA A 241 15.83 -14.38 -5.59
N ALA A 242 16.60 -13.56 -6.32
CA ALA A 242 17.27 -14.00 -7.55
C ALA A 242 18.50 -14.88 -7.30
N ASP A 243 19.19 -14.69 -6.18
CA ASP A 243 20.37 -15.46 -5.80
C ASP A 243 19.98 -16.85 -5.25
N GLN A 244 18.81 -17.00 -4.62
CA GLN A 244 18.30 -18.28 -4.11
C GLN A 244 17.78 -19.23 -5.19
N ALA A 245 17.36 -18.70 -6.34
CA ALA A 245 16.70 -19.51 -7.35
C ALA A 245 17.64 -20.42 -8.13
N ASP A 246 17.14 -21.62 -8.42
CA ASP A 246 17.74 -22.50 -9.43
C ASP A 246 17.29 -22.05 -10.83
N TRP A 247 18.11 -21.21 -11.45
CA TRP A 247 17.83 -20.69 -12.78
C TRP A 247 17.73 -21.78 -13.84
N ASP A 248 18.47 -22.88 -13.71
CA ASP A 248 18.44 -23.96 -14.69
C ASP A 248 17.13 -24.74 -14.63
N ALA A 249 16.52 -24.84 -13.45
CA ALA A 249 15.22 -25.47 -13.21
C ALA A 249 14.01 -24.54 -13.47
N LEU A 250 14.21 -23.23 -13.68
CA LEU A 250 13.09 -22.31 -13.93
C LEU A 250 12.30 -22.72 -15.18
N PRO A 251 10.95 -22.81 -15.09
CA PRO A 251 10.13 -23.19 -16.23
C PRO A 251 10.15 -22.09 -17.31
N ALA A 252 10.23 -22.54 -18.56
CA ALA A 252 9.89 -21.72 -19.72
C ALA A 252 8.39 -21.87 -19.99
N PRO A 253 7.57 -20.81 -19.87
CA PRO A 253 6.14 -20.92 -20.11
C PRO A 253 5.84 -21.35 -21.55
N GLU A 254 4.96 -22.35 -21.70
CA GLU A 254 4.45 -22.75 -23.00
C GLU A 254 3.47 -21.70 -23.52
N VAL A 255 3.91 -20.93 -24.52
CA VAL A 255 3.11 -19.85 -25.12
C VAL A 255 2.81 -20.16 -26.60
N PRO A 256 1.56 -19.97 -27.07
CA PRO A 256 1.22 -20.17 -28.47
C PRO A 256 2.07 -19.29 -29.38
N GLN A 257 2.76 -19.90 -30.34
CA GLN A 257 3.66 -19.17 -31.24
C GLN A 257 2.86 -18.35 -32.27
N LYS A 258 3.26 -17.09 -32.46
CA LYS A 258 2.78 -16.20 -33.52
C LYS A 258 3.72 -16.31 -34.74
N ASN A 259 3.18 -16.12 -35.95
CA ASN A 259 3.96 -16.22 -37.19
C ASN A 259 4.86 -14.98 -37.45
N GLN A 260 4.62 -13.88 -36.75
CA GLN A 260 5.35 -12.62 -36.92
C GLN A 260 6.66 -12.64 -36.13
N ALA A 261 7.71 -12.06 -36.72
CA ALA A 261 9.00 -11.86 -36.07
C ALA A 261 9.26 -10.37 -35.80
N VAL A 262 9.93 -10.07 -34.69
CA VAL A 262 10.32 -8.70 -34.29
C VAL A 262 11.83 -8.59 -34.18
N ALA A 263 12.40 -7.58 -34.83
CA ALA A 263 13.82 -7.25 -34.73
C ALA A 263 14.07 -6.26 -33.60
N ILE A 264 15.13 -6.47 -32.83
CA ILE A 264 15.50 -5.64 -31.69
C ILE A 264 16.96 -5.24 -31.88
N VAL A 265 17.26 -3.95 -31.85
CA VAL A 265 18.62 -3.44 -32.06
C VAL A 265 19.22 -3.02 -30.72
N GLY A 266 20.25 -3.75 -30.28
CA GLY A 266 20.92 -3.60 -29.00
C GLY A 266 20.42 -4.59 -27.92
N ALA A 267 21.36 -5.31 -27.30
CA ALA A 267 21.12 -6.26 -26.21
C ALA A 267 21.38 -5.64 -24.83
N GLY A 268 21.06 -4.36 -24.66
CA GLY A 268 21.05 -3.69 -23.35
C GLY A 268 19.76 -3.98 -22.55
N PRO A 269 19.59 -3.37 -21.35
CA PRO A 269 18.42 -3.62 -20.51
C PRO A 269 17.07 -3.41 -21.21
N ALA A 270 16.95 -2.36 -22.05
CA ALA A 270 15.73 -2.08 -22.80
C ALA A 270 15.46 -3.14 -23.87
N GLY A 271 16.48 -3.53 -24.64
CA GLY A 271 16.36 -4.55 -25.69
C GLY A 271 16.04 -5.94 -25.13
N LEU A 272 16.76 -6.35 -24.08
CA LEU A 272 16.51 -7.61 -23.37
C LEU A 272 15.09 -7.64 -22.78
N SER A 273 14.62 -6.53 -22.20
CA SER A 273 13.25 -6.43 -21.68
C SER A 273 12.19 -6.47 -22.78
N CYS A 274 12.39 -5.77 -23.88
CA CYS A 274 11.48 -5.82 -25.02
C CYS A 274 11.37 -7.25 -25.58
N ALA A 275 12.52 -7.92 -25.76
CA ALA A 275 12.60 -9.30 -26.26
C ALA A 275 11.89 -10.27 -25.32
N TYR A 276 12.15 -10.17 -24.02
CA TYR A 276 11.52 -10.99 -22.99
C TYR A 276 9.99 -10.90 -23.04
N ASN A 277 9.44 -9.67 -23.02
CA ASN A 277 8.00 -9.46 -22.99
C ASN A 277 7.30 -9.90 -24.30
N LEU A 278 7.96 -9.74 -25.44
CA LEU A 278 7.44 -10.21 -26.73
C LEU A 278 7.53 -11.74 -26.87
N ALA A 279 8.59 -12.37 -26.36
CA ALA A 279 8.72 -13.83 -26.32
C ALA A 279 7.60 -14.46 -25.47
N LEU A 280 7.27 -13.87 -24.32
CA LEU A 280 6.12 -14.29 -23.49
C LEU A 280 4.75 -14.14 -24.18
N LYS A 281 4.67 -13.35 -25.26
CA LYS A 281 3.47 -13.21 -26.11
C LYS A 281 3.49 -14.13 -27.34
N GLY A 282 4.52 -14.95 -27.48
CA GLY A 282 4.66 -15.93 -28.56
C GLY A 282 5.32 -15.40 -29.83
N TYR A 283 5.86 -14.18 -29.84
CA TYR A 283 6.59 -13.67 -31.01
C TYR A 283 8.00 -14.23 -31.09
N ARG A 284 8.46 -14.52 -32.31
CA ARG A 284 9.88 -14.76 -32.56
C ARG A 284 10.63 -13.43 -32.43
N THR A 285 11.56 -13.33 -31.48
CA THR A 285 12.35 -12.12 -31.26
C THR A 285 13.81 -12.36 -31.65
N VAL A 286 14.38 -11.42 -32.42
CA VAL A 286 15.78 -11.48 -32.86
C VAL A 286 16.48 -10.19 -32.45
N ILE A 287 17.44 -10.30 -31.53
CA ILE A 287 18.28 -9.19 -31.10
C ILE A 287 19.53 -9.12 -31.97
N PHE A 288 19.81 -7.96 -32.54
CA PHE A 288 21.05 -7.62 -33.23
C PHE A 288 21.94 -6.83 -32.28
N GLU A 289 23.03 -7.47 -31.82
CA GLU A 289 24.00 -6.89 -30.90
C GLU A 289 25.31 -6.62 -31.66
N ALA A 290 25.81 -5.39 -31.57
CA ALA A 290 27.05 -4.99 -32.20
C ALA A 290 28.27 -5.61 -31.49
N ALA A 291 28.18 -5.85 -30.19
CA ALA A 291 29.24 -6.42 -29.37
C ALA A 291 29.27 -7.96 -29.42
N PRO A 292 30.35 -8.58 -28.91
CA PRO A 292 30.47 -10.05 -28.83
C PRO A 292 29.53 -10.71 -27.81
N GLU A 293 29.02 -9.96 -26.83
CA GLU A 293 28.17 -10.48 -25.75
C GLU A 293 27.02 -9.52 -25.43
N ALA A 294 25.96 -10.06 -24.82
CA ALA A 294 24.78 -9.28 -24.42
C ALA A 294 24.98 -8.58 -23.08
N GLY A 295 24.19 -7.54 -22.84
CA GLY A 295 24.16 -6.78 -21.60
C GLY A 295 24.29 -5.27 -21.77
N GLY A 296 24.80 -4.80 -22.91
CA GLY A 296 25.12 -3.39 -23.13
C GLY A 296 25.96 -2.83 -21.98
N TRP A 297 25.57 -1.68 -21.42
CA TRP A 297 26.28 -1.07 -20.31
C TRP A 297 26.27 -1.87 -19.00
N LEU A 298 25.36 -2.83 -18.81
CA LEU A 298 25.43 -3.75 -17.68
C LEU A 298 26.72 -4.60 -17.73
N ARG A 299 27.14 -5.00 -18.93
CA ARG A 299 28.36 -5.77 -19.14
C ARG A 299 29.58 -4.88 -19.32
N TYR A 300 29.48 -3.86 -20.16
CA TYR A 300 30.66 -3.11 -20.59
C TYR A 300 30.92 -1.87 -19.72
N GLY A 301 29.92 -1.36 -19.01
CA GLY A 301 30.06 -0.14 -18.21
C GLY A 301 30.21 -0.44 -16.72
N ILE A 302 29.34 -1.29 -16.18
CA ILE A 302 29.34 -1.61 -14.76
C ILE A 302 30.49 -2.58 -14.45
N PRO A 303 31.36 -2.28 -13.46
CA PRO A 303 32.48 -3.12 -13.10
C PRO A 303 32.08 -4.39 -12.34
N GLU A 304 32.90 -5.45 -12.45
CA GLU A 304 32.58 -6.78 -11.91
C GLU A 304 32.43 -6.83 -10.39
N TYR A 305 33.10 -5.94 -9.65
CA TYR A 305 32.97 -5.87 -8.19
C TYR A 305 31.56 -5.42 -7.74
N ARG A 306 30.76 -4.84 -8.66
CA ARG A 306 29.34 -4.50 -8.45
C ARG A 306 28.42 -5.49 -9.14
N LEU A 307 28.78 -5.94 -10.34
CA LEU A 307 27.97 -6.85 -11.15
C LEU A 307 28.83 -7.95 -11.78
N PRO A 308 28.91 -9.13 -11.14
CA PRO A 308 29.60 -10.28 -11.70
C PRO A 308 29.02 -10.68 -13.06
N ARG A 309 29.89 -11.02 -14.02
CA ARG A 309 29.46 -11.35 -15.41
C ARG A 309 28.59 -12.59 -15.48
N GLU A 310 28.86 -13.57 -14.63
CA GLU A 310 28.10 -14.81 -14.50
C GLU A 310 26.64 -14.58 -14.10
N VAL A 311 26.36 -13.59 -13.25
CA VAL A 311 24.99 -13.25 -12.83
C VAL A 311 24.19 -12.76 -14.02
N LEU A 312 24.74 -11.81 -14.79
CA LEU A 312 24.10 -11.30 -15.99
C LEU A 312 23.97 -12.38 -17.07
N GLN A 313 25.01 -13.20 -17.25
CA GLN A 313 25.03 -14.25 -18.25
C GLN A 313 23.93 -15.30 -18.00
N ARG A 314 23.75 -15.71 -16.75
CA ARG A 314 22.70 -16.64 -16.32
C ARG A 314 21.29 -16.14 -16.67
N GLU A 315 21.02 -14.84 -16.47
CA GLU A 315 19.73 -14.24 -16.81
C GLU A 315 19.53 -14.13 -18.34
N VAL A 316 20.58 -13.77 -19.08
CA VAL A 316 20.56 -13.76 -20.55
C VAL A 316 20.30 -15.17 -21.12
N ASP A 317 20.88 -16.20 -20.51
CA ASP A 317 20.69 -17.58 -20.96
C ASP A 317 19.29 -18.11 -20.63
N TYR A 318 18.64 -17.62 -19.57
CA TYR A 318 17.20 -17.83 -19.37
C TYR A 318 16.37 -17.21 -20.50
N LEU A 319 16.68 -15.98 -20.94
CA LEU A 319 16.00 -15.34 -22.08
C LEU A 319 16.15 -16.16 -23.37
N LYS A 320 17.34 -16.71 -23.63
CA LYS A 320 17.55 -17.62 -24.78
C LYS A 320 16.69 -18.88 -24.69
N ARG A 321 16.55 -19.47 -23.50
CA ARG A 321 15.65 -20.63 -23.27
C ARG A 321 14.18 -20.31 -23.52
N LEU A 322 13.76 -19.04 -23.37
CA LEU A 322 12.42 -18.57 -23.75
C LEU A 322 12.23 -18.40 -25.26
N GLY A 323 13.27 -18.63 -26.07
CA GLY A 323 13.21 -18.49 -27.52
C GLY A 323 13.70 -17.14 -28.07
N VAL A 324 14.34 -16.30 -27.24
CA VAL A 324 14.99 -15.06 -27.70
C VAL A 324 16.27 -15.40 -28.48
N GLU A 325 16.31 -15.08 -29.77
CA GLU A 325 17.50 -15.22 -30.62
C GLU A 325 18.39 -13.98 -30.44
N ILE A 326 19.69 -14.17 -30.20
CA ILE A 326 20.65 -13.06 -30.11
C ILE A 326 21.78 -13.28 -31.12
N ARG A 327 21.95 -12.33 -32.04
CA ARG A 327 23.00 -12.30 -33.05
C ARG A 327 24.07 -11.31 -32.61
N TYR A 328 25.20 -11.84 -32.15
CA TYR A 328 26.36 -11.05 -31.76
C TYR A 328 27.16 -10.58 -32.97
N ASN A 329 28.02 -9.57 -32.77
CA ASN A 329 28.86 -8.98 -33.82
C ASN A 329 28.06 -8.61 -35.09
N SER A 330 26.81 -8.18 -34.90
CA SER A 330 25.85 -7.89 -35.96
C SER A 330 25.37 -6.43 -35.87
N PRO A 331 26.28 -5.43 -36.07
CA PRO A 331 25.89 -4.04 -36.03
C PRO A 331 24.91 -3.71 -37.16
N ILE A 332 23.87 -2.94 -36.86
CA ILE A 332 22.99 -2.36 -37.87
C ILE A 332 23.64 -1.08 -38.39
N GLY A 333 23.73 -0.92 -39.72
CA GLY A 333 24.52 0.14 -40.37
C GLY A 333 24.91 -0.21 -41.81
N GLU A 334 26.19 -0.02 -42.16
CA GLU A 334 26.71 -0.28 -43.52
C GLU A 334 26.45 -1.74 -43.96
N GLY A 335 25.40 -1.96 -44.77
CA GLY A 335 24.99 -3.26 -45.29
C GLY A 335 23.55 -3.67 -44.94
N THR A 336 23.04 -3.26 -43.76
CA THR A 336 21.69 -3.57 -43.26
C THR A 336 21.09 -2.35 -42.56
N SER A 337 20.09 -1.71 -43.17
CA SER A 337 19.38 -0.55 -42.62
C SER A 337 18.14 -0.97 -41.80
N ILE A 338 17.58 -0.05 -41.01
CA ILE A 338 16.31 -0.28 -40.30
C ILE A 338 15.16 -0.52 -41.28
N ASP A 339 15.17 0.22 -42.40
CA ASP A 339 14.24 -0.02 -43.50
C ASP A 339 14.32 -1.46 -44.02
N ALA A 340 15.55 -1.97 -44.25
CA ALA A 340 15.76 -3.32 -44.78
C ALA A 340 15.23 -4.41 -43.84
N LEU A 341 15.33 -4.23 -42.52
CA LEU A 341 14.77 -5.18 -41.55
C LEU A 341 13.25 -5.37 -41.77
N LEU A 342 12.53 -4.28 -42.07
CA LEU A 342 11.09 -4.31 -42.33
C LEU A 342 10.75 -4.75 -43.77
N THR A 343 11.48 -4.25 -44.76
CA THR A 343 11.09 -4.37 -46.18
C THR A 343 11.71 -5.58 -46.88
N LYS A 344 12.88 -6.06 -46.43
CA LYS A 344 13.63 -7.16 -47.06
C LYS A 344 13.72 -8.39 -46.17
N ASP A 345 13.99 -8.21 -44.88
CA ASP A 345 14.25 -9.33 -43.96
C ASP A 345 12.98 -9.89 -43.32
N GLY A 346 11.82 -9.26 -43.57
CA GLY A 346 10.51 -9.79 -43.23
C GLY A 346 10.11 -9.64 -41.76
N PHE A 347 10.78 -8.77 -40.99
CA PHE A 347 10.36 -8.45 -39.63
C PHE A 347 9.11 -7.56 -39.67
N ALA A 348 8.16 -7.85 -38.79
CA ALA A 348 6.88 -7.12 -38.75
C ALA A 348 6.97 -5.81 -37.93
N ALA A 349 7.95 -5.70 -37.04
CA ALA A 349 8.26 -4.50 -36.28
C ALA A 349 9.75 -4.47 -35.88
N VAL A 350 10.26 -3.28 -35.56
CA VAL A 350 11.63 -3.04 -35.07
C VAL A 350 11.60 -2.24 -33.77
N PHE A 351 12.41 -2.65 -32.79
CA PHE A 351 12.68 -1.88 -31.57
C PHE A 351 14.13 -1.40 -31.52
N LEU A 352 14.35 -0.12 -31.21
CA LEU A 352 15.65 0.51 -31.08
C LEU A 352 15.98 0.75 -29.60
N GLY A 353 16.86 -0.09 -29.06
CA GLY A 353 17.33 -0.06 -27.68
C GLY A 353 18.84 0.11 -27.57
N VAL A 354 19.45 0.88 -28.47
CA VAL A 354 20.91 0.97 -28.62
C VAL A 354 21.60 1.69 -27.45
N GLY A 355 20.90 2.57 -26.74
CA GLY A 355 21.42 3.35 -25.61
C GLY A 355 22.25 4.58 -26.03
N THR A 356 23.10 5.07 -25.12
CA THR A 356 24.05 6.17 -25.34
C THR A 356 25.49 5.65 -25.26
N GLN A 357 26.15 5.45 -26.40
CA GLN A 357 27.37 4.64 -26.49
C GLN A 357 28.67 5.44 -26.32
N ASP A 358 28.61 6.76 -26.53
CA ASP A 358 29.79 7.63 -26.63
C ASP A 358 29.91 8.55 -25.41
N SER A 359 31.13 8.91 -25.03
CA SER A 359 31.35 9.99 -24.05
C SER A 359 31.04 11.38 -24.64
N ILE A 360 30.55 12.27 -23.79
CA ILE A 360 30.53 13.71 -24.08
C ILE A 360 31.96 14.25 -24.00
N ARG A 361 32.39 14.98 -25.03
CA ARG A 361 33.72 15.59 -25.09
C ARG A 361 33.68 17.03 -24.62
N LEU A 362 34.49 17.37 -23.61
CA LEU A 362 34.65 18.75 -23.13
C LEU A 362 35.75 19.45 -23.97
N PRO A 363 35.45 20.54 -24.68
CA PRO A 363 36.43 21.24 -25.50
C PRO A 363 37.29 22.18 -24.63
N VAL A 364 38.16 21.61 -23.78
CA VAL A 364 39.18 22.37 -23.03
C VAL A 364 40.53 22.30 -23.75
N PRO A 365 41.36 23.36 -23.66
CA PRO A 365 42.72 23.31 -24.17
C PRO A 365 43.48 22.11 -23.58
N GLY A 366 44.20 21.37 -24.44
CA GLY A 366 44.95 20.17 -24.05
C GLY A 366 44.15 18.86 -23.99
N ALA A 367 42.85 18.86 -24.32
CA ALA A 367 42.01 17.65 -24.31
C ALA A 367 42.45 16.53 -25.28
N GLU A 368 43.29 16.85 -26.26
CA GLU A 368 43.81 15.88 -27.25
C GLU A 368 45.18 15.30 -26.86
N ALA A 369 45.70 15.63 -25.67
CA ALA A 369 46.99 15.11 -25.20
C ALA A 369 46.94 13.60 -24.94
N ALA A 370 48.06 12.91 -25.18
CA ALA A 370 48.22 11.51 -24.82
C ALA A 370 48.12 11.36 -23.29
N GLY A 371 47.29 10.41 -22.83
CA GLY A 371 46.92 10.25 -21.42
C GLY A 371 45.57 10.86 -21.04
N VAL A 372 44.86 11.51 -21.97
CA VAL A 372 43.43 11.84 -21.78
C VAL A 372 42.59 10.66 -22.25
N LEU A 373 41.81 10.10 -21.33
CA LEU A 373 40.86 9.00 -21.56
C LEU A 373 39.43 9.48 -21.37
N TRP A 374 38.49 8.72 -21.91
CA TRP A 374 37.05 9.00 -21.84
C TRP A 374 36.39 7.92 -21.00
N GLY A 375 35.56 8.31 -20.02
CA GLY A 375 35.16 7.41 -18.94
C GLY A 375 34.41 6.17 -19.41
N VAL A 376 33.55 6.31 -20.40
CA VAL A 376 32.69 5.23 -20.92
C VAL A 376 33.51 4.25 -21.76
N GLU A 377 34.40 4.76 -22.59
CA GLU A 377 35.34 4.02 -23.41
C GLU A 377 36.38 3.31 -22.53
N TYR A 378 36.88 3.98 -21.50
CA TYR A 378 37.79 3.41 -20.50
C TYR A 378 37.14 2.23 -19.77
N LEU A 379 35.92 2.39 -19.24
CA LEU A 379 35.21 1.28 -18.59
C LEU A 379 34.96 0.13 -19.56
N LYS A 380 34.54 0.43 -20.79
CA LYS A 380 34.34 -0.58 -21.84
C LYS A 380 35.60 -1.37 -22.12
N GLU A 381 36.72 -0.69 -22.32
CA GLU A 381 38.02 -1.29 -22.61
C GLU A 381 38.47 -2.17 -21.44
N VAL A 382 38.49 -1.63 -20.22
CA VAL A 382 38.87 -2.37 -19.01
C VAL A 382 38.02 -3.63 -18.83
N ASN A 383 36.71 -3.51 -18.97
CA ASN A 383 35.79 -4.63 -18.80
C ASN A 383 35.88 -5.67 -19.94
N SER A 384 36.44 -5.30 -21.10
CA SER A 384 36.54 -6.19 -22.26
C SER A 384 37.91 -6.87 -22.37
N THR A 385 38.99 -6.16 -22.03
CA THR A 385 40.38 -6.60 -22.26
C THR A 385 41.17 -6.84 -20.98
N GLY A 386 40.73 -6.26 -19.85
CA GLY A 386 41.50 -6.24 -18.60
C GLY A 386 42.72 -5.31 -18.62
N GLU A 387 42.90 -4.52 -19.68
CA GLU A 387 44.02 -3.59 -19.79
C GLU A 387 44.00 -2.56 -18.65
N SER A 388 45.19 -2.21 -18.13
CA SER A 388 45.35 -1.33 -16.96
C SER A 388 46.13 -0.05 -17.30
N PRO A 389 45.57 0.87 -18.11
CA PRO A 389 46.27 2.07 -18.56
C PRO A 389 46.59 3.06 -17.42
N THR A 390 46.01 2.86 -16.24
CA THR A 390 46.21 3.67 -15.04
C THR A 390 47.26 3.10 -14.07
N GLN A 391 47.82 1.91 -14.35
CA GLN A 391 48.71 1.23 -13.42
C GLN A 391 49.95 2.05 -13.08
N GLY A 392 50.18 2.29 -11.78
CA GLY A 392 51.29 3.09 -11.27
C GLY A 392 51.22 4.59 -11.60
N LYS A 393 50.11 5.08 -12.17
CA LYS A 393 49.91 6.48 -12.57
C LYS A 393 49.14 7.27 -11.53
N ARG A 394 49.31 8.59 -11.54
CA ARG A 394 48.45 9.55 -10.82
C ARG A 394 47.26 9.90 -11.72
N VAL A 395 46.06 9.55 -11.29
CA VAL A 395 44.85 9.65 -12.11
C VAL A 395 43.96 10.78 -11.61
N ALA A 396 43.53 11.65 -12.52
CA ALA A 396 42.48 12.63 -12.26
C ALA A 396 41.20 12.25 -13.02
N VAL A 397 40.10 12.03 -12.30
CA VAL A 397 38.78 11.73 -12.88
C VAL A 397 37.91 12.98 -12.82
N ILE A 398 37.31 13.38 -13.94
CA ILE A 398 36.47 14.58 -14.01
C ILE A 398 35.00 14.18 -14.10
N GLY A 399 34.20 14.58 -13.11
CA GLY A 399 32.75 14.31 -13.05
C GLY A 399 32.27 13.94 -11.64
N GLY A 400 30.99 14.21 -11.33
CA GLY A 400 30.40 13.97 -10.01
C GLY A 400 29.36 12.84 -9.94
N GLY A 401 29.04 12.18 -11.06
CA GLY A 401 28.01 11.14 -11.12
C GLY A 401 28.50 9.72 -10.81
N ASN A 402 27.58 8.75 -10.77
CA ASN A 402 27.88 7.34 -10.50
C ASN A 402 28.95 6.76 -11.45
N VAL A 403 28.92 7.13 -12.74
CA VAL A 403 29.94 6.68 -13.71
C VAL A 403 31.33 7.18 -13.32
N ALA A 404 31.44 8.41 -12.81
CA ALA A 404 32.73 8.95 -12.35
C ALA A 404 33.25 8.18 -11.12
N MET A 405 32.35 7.76 -10.22
CA MET A 405 32.69 6.90 -9.08
C MET A 405 33.22 5.54 -9.58
N ASP A 406 32.49 4.89 -10.50
CA ASP A 406 32.93 3.62 -11.09
C ASP A 406 34.31 3.75 -11.75
N VAL A 407 34.52 4.79 -12.57
CA VAL A 407 35.82 5.07 -13.22
C VAL A 407 36.94 5.22 -12.19
N ALA A 408 36.73 6.02 -11.13
CA ALA A 408 37.75 6.27 -10.12
C ALA A 408 38.10 5.00 -9.33
N ARG A 409 37.09 4.22 -8.97
CA ARG A 409 37.20 2.96 -8.23
C ARG A 409 37.83 1.84 -9.04
N VAL A 410 37.55 1.79 -10.34
CA VAL A 410 38.21 0.89 -11.30
C VAL A 410 39.69 1.29 -11.45
N ALA A 411 39.99 2.57 -11.67
CA ALA A 411 41.35 3.05 -11.76
C ALA A 411 42.17 2.73 -10.50
N ARG A 412 41.56 2.87 -9.32
CA ARG A 412 42.18 2.50 -8.04
C ARG A 412 42.50 1.01 -7.96
N ARG A 413 41.58 0.13 -8.36
CA ARG A 413 41.76 -1.34 -8.39
C ARG A 413 42.78 -1.82 -9.41
N GLN A 414 42.98 -1.08 -10.49
CA GLN A 414 44.04 -1.35 -11.48
C GLN A 414 45.44 -0.96 -11.00
N GLY A 415 45.58 -0.48 -9.76
CA GLY A 415 46.87 -0.14 -9.17
C GLY A 415 47.34 1.28 -9.50
N ALA A 416 46.42 2.23 -9.75
CA ALA A 416 46.77 3.64 -9.79
C ALA A 416 47.46 4.07 -8.48
N ALA A 417 48.56 4.83 -8.61
CA ALA A 417 49.34 5.31 -7.47
C ALA A 417 48.50 6.24 -6.57
N SER A 418 47.72 7.11 -7.20
CA SER A 418 46.71 7.95 -6.54
C SER A 418 45.55 8.22 -7.51
N VAL A 419 44.36 8.46 -6.95
CA VAL A 419 43.16 8.83 -7.71
C VAL A 419 42.51 10.03 -7.06
N SER A 420 42.31 11.09 -7.84
CA SER A 420 41.54 12.27 -7.43
C SER A 420 40.33 12.43 -8.34
N LEU A 421 39.14 12.50 -7.76
CA LEU A 421 37.88 12.77 -8.46
C LEU A 421 37.52 14.24 -8.29
N ILE A 422 37.34 14.95 -9.40
CA ILE A 422 37.13 16.39 -9.45
C ILE A 422 35.68 16.65 -9.89
N ALA A 423 34.91 17.26 -8.99
CA ALA A 423 33.50 17.54 -9.16
C ALA A 423 33.22 19.06 -9.13
N LEU A 424 32.25 19.48 -9.95
CA LEU A 424 31.77 20.87 -9.95
C LEU A 424 30.94 21.15 -8.70
N GLU A 425 30.26 20.11 -8.24
CA GLU A 425 29.26 20.07 -7.18
C GLU A 425 29.90 20.15 -5.78
N SER A 426 29.15 20.74 -4.85
CA SER A 426 29.44 20.54 -3.42
C SER A 426 29.13 19.10 -2.98
N PRO A 427 29.55 18.68 -1.78
CA PRO A 427 29.20 17.35 -1.25
C PRO A 427 27.70 17.03 -1.28
N GLU A 428 26.85 18.03 -1.05
CA GLU A 428 25.39 17.91 -1.01
C GLU A 428 24.74 17.94 -2.40
N GLU A 429 25.44 18.47 -3.40
CA GLU A 429 24.98 18.60 -4.78
C GLU A 429 25.43 17.43 -5.66
N LEU A 430 26.27 16.51 -5.16
CA LEU A 430 26.81 15.40 -5.93
C LEU A 430 25.69 14.50 -6.49
N PRO A 431 25.66 14.24 -7.82
CA PRO A 431 24.68 13.33 -8.41
C PRO A 431 24.91 11.86 -8.06
N ALA A 432 26.12 11.49 -7.65
CA ALA A 432 26.44 10.12 -7.25
C ALA A 432 25.68 9.69 -5.98
N SER A 433 25.38 8.41 -5.90
CA SER A 433 24.68 7.86 -4.74
C SER A 433 25.55 7.94 -3.47
N PRO A 434 24.97 8.24 -2.29
CA PRO A 434 25.75 8.43 -1.07
C PRO A 434 26.66 7.25 -0.68
N TRP A 435 26.22 6.02 -0.93
CA TRP A 435 27.02 4.82 -0.66
C TRP A 435 28.20 4.66 -1.64
N GLU A 436 28.02 4.98 -2.93
CA GLU A 436 29.14 5.00 -3.89
C GLU A 436 30.22 6.01 -3.50
N VAL A 437 29.81 7.18 -2.99
CA VAL A 437 30.72 8.21 -2.48
C VAL A 437 31.47 7.71 -1.24
N ALA A 438 30.76 7.04 -0.32
CA ALA A 438 31.35 6.46 0.88
C ALA A 438 32.37 5.36 0.54
N GLU A 439 32.02 4.46 -0.38
CA GLU A 439 32.89 3.38 -0.84
C GLU A 439 34.13 3.93 -1.56
N ALA A 440 33.99 4.95 -2.42
CA ALA A 440 35.12 5.61 -3.06
C ALA A 440 36.11 6.20 -2.03
N LYS A 441 35.59 6.88 -0.99
CA LYS A 441 36.42 7.41 0.10
C LYS A 441 37.11 6.29 0.89
N ALA A 442 36.40 5.19 1.15
CA ALA A 442 36.94 4.01 1.83
C ALA A 442 38.11 3.37 1.07
N GLU A 443 38.17 3.54 -0.25
CA GLU A 443 39.26 3.10 -1.13
C GLU A 443 40.41 4.12 -1.26
N SER A 444 40.38 5.18 -0.45
CA SER A 444 41.34 6.29 -0.46
C SER A 444 41.32 7.13 -1.74
N ILE A 445 40.15 7.29 -2.36
CA ILE A 445 39.95 8.21 -3.50
C ILE A 445 39.67 9.61 -2.94
N GLU A 446 40.46 10.58 -3.37
CA GLU A 446 40.30 11.98 -2.94
C GLU A 446 39.22 12.66 -3.80
N ILE A 447 38.14 13.12 -3.17
CA ILE A 447 37.06 13.84 -3.86
C ILE A 447 37.24 15.35 -3.65
N LEU A 448 37.49 16.06 -4.74
CA LEU A 448 37.71 17.50 -4.80
C LEU A 448 36.46 18.19 -5.31
N HIS A 449 35.84 18.99 -4.46
CA HIS A 449 34.59 19.69 -4.73
C HIS A 449 34.81 21.12 -5.23
N ARG A 450 33.78 21.70 -5.87
CA ARG A 450 33.77 23.09 -6.33
C ARG A 450 34.95 23.44 -7.26
N LEU A 451 35.37 22.51 -8.10
CA LEU A 451 36.47 22.70 -9.06
C LEU A 451 36.05 22.26 -10.46
N GLY A 452 36.33 23.10 -11.47
CA GLY A 452 36.18 22.74 -12.87
C GLY A 452 37.50 22.81 -13.62
N VAL A 453 37.58 22.10 -14.75
CA VAL A 453 38.77 22.08 -15.59
C VAL A 453 38.82 23.37 -16.43
N LYS A 454 39.94 24.09 -16.36
CA LYS A 454 40.24 25.22 -17.25
C LYS A 454 41.06 24.76 -18.46
N GLN A 455 42.10 23.97 -18.24
CA GLN A 455 42.92 23.35 -19.28
C GLN A 455 43.67 22.11 -18.76
N ILE A 456 44.06 21.22 -19.67
CA ILE A 456 44.92 20.08 -19.40
C ILE A 456 46.37 20.49 -19.73
N LEU A 457 47.26 20.31 -18.77
CA LEU A 457 48.68 20.61 -18.91
C LEU A 457 49.37 19.41 -19.55
N SER A 458 50.18 19.66 -20.57
CA SER A 458 50.95 18.62 -21.25
C SER A 458 52.37 19.07 -21.55
N GLN A 459 53.29 18.12 -21.56
CA GLN A 459 54.68 18.31 -21.96
C GLN A 459 55.04 17.23 -22.99
N ASN A 460 55.60 17.62 -24.14
CA ASN A 460 55.87 16.72 -25.28
C ASN A 460 54.63 15.92 -25.74
N GLY A 461 53.43 16.50 -25.61
CA GLY A 461 52.16 15.86 -25.98
C GLY A 461 51.60 14.86 -24.95
N GLN A 462 52.27 14.63 -23.82
CA GLN A 462 51.81 13.77 -22.73
C GLN A 462 51.25 14.61 -21.58
N VAL A 463 50.15 14.17 -20.97
CA VAL A 463 49.56 14.78 -19.76
C VAL A 463 50.58 14.84 -18.62
N THR A 464 50.67 16.01 -17.97
CA THR A 464 51.44 16.23 -16.73
C THR A 464 50.60 16.78 -15.58
N GLY A 465 49.38 17.27 -15.87
CA GLY A 465 48.45 17.76 -14.87
C GLY A 465 47.28 18.53 -15.45
N LEU A 466 46.60 19.27 -14.59
CA LEU A 466 45.42 20.07 -14.90
C LEU A 466 45.57 21.45 -14.25
N GLU A 467 45.09 22.48 -14.93
CA GLU A 467 44.75 23.75 -14.31
C GLU A 467 43.24 23.78 -14.06
N LEU A 468 42.88 24.00 -12.80
CA LEU A 468 41.52 24.03 -12.28
C LEU A 468 41.11 25.46 -11.96
N ARG A 469 39.80 25.70 -12.03
CA ARG A 469 39.16 26.95 -11.64
C ARG A 469 38.07 26.71 -10.61
N ALA A 470 37.97 27.57 -9.61
CA ALA A 470 36.95 27.45 -8.58
C ALA A 470 35.54 27.68 -9.14
N VAL A 471 34.59 26.85 -8.73
CA VAL A 471 33.17 26.93 -9.10
C VAL A 471 32.44 27.77 -8.06
N SER A 472 31.74 28.81 -8.51
CA SER A 472 30.90 29.63 -7.64
C SER A 472 29.51 29.03 -7.46
N ARG A 473 28.96 28.44 -8.52
CA ARG A 473 27.63 27.83 -8.54
C ARG A 473 27.52 26.80 -9.67
N VAL A 474 26.79 25.70 -9.47
CA VAL A 474 26.56 24.68 -10.51
C VAL A 474 25.23 24.87 -11.24
N PHE A 475 24.17 25.20 -10.50
CA PHE A 475 22.81 25.34 -11.02
C PHE A 475 22.35 26.81 -10.99
N ASP A 476 21.59 27.26 -11.99
CA ASP A 476 20.99 28.59 -11.95
C ASP A 476 19.83 28.69 -10.94
N GLU A 477 19.23 29.88 -10.82
CA GLU A 477 18.10 30.11 -9.90
C GLU A 477 16.85 29.27 -10.22
N ALA A 478 16.75 28.74 -11.44
CA ALA A 478 15.69 27.85 -11.88
C ALA A 478 16.07 26.36 -11.71
N GLY A 479 17.21 26.06 -11.08
CA GLY A 479 17.70 24.70 -10.87
C GLY A 479 18.28 24.04 -12.13
N ARG A 480 18.50 24.79 -13.21
CA ARG A 480 19.07 24.26 -14.45
C ARG A 480 20.59 24.20 -14.36
N PHE A 481 21.19 23.14 -14.88
CA PHE A 481 22.64 22.99 -14.91
C PHE A 481 23.28 24.10 -15.74
N ALA A 482 24.01 25.00 -15.08
CA ALA A 482 24.61 26.20 -15.65
C ALA A 482 25.80 26.67 -14.78
N PRO A 483 26.94 25.95 -14.82
CA PRO A 483 28.04 26.19 -13.90
C PRO A 483 28.70 27.56 -14.15
N ALA A 484 28.92 28.30 -13.07
CA ALA A 484 29.61 29.58 -13.03
C ALA A 484 30.93 29.45 -12.24
N TYR A 485 31.94 30.21 -12.66
CA TYR A 485 33.32 30.09 -12.17
C TYR A 485 33.85 31.42 -11.65
N PHE A 486 34.85 31.36 -10.78
CA PHE A 486 35.67 32.50 -10.41
C PHE A 486 36.86 32.60 -11.37
N ASP A 487 37.04 33.74 -12.04
CA ASP A 487 38.11 33.92 -13.03
C ASP A 487 39.50 34.09 -12.39
N ASP A 488 39.55 34.53 -11.13
CA ASP A 488 40.78 34.85 -10.38
C ASP A 488 41.26 33.71 -9.46
N ARG A 489 40.50 32.63 -9.31
CA ARG A 489 40.80 31.53 -8.38
C ARG A 489 41.19 30.26 -9.13
N LEU A 490 42.47 30.16 -9.45
CA LEU A 490 43.05 29.03 -10.16
C LEU A 490 43.90 28.16 -9.24
N SER A 491 43.92 26.85 -9.50
CA SER A 491 44.80 25.90 -8.84
C SER A 491 45.34 24.89 -9.85
N THR A 492 46.43 24.20 -9.53
CA THR A 492 46.99 23.15 -10.37
C THR A 492 46.98 21.82 -9.65
N ARG A 493 46.83 20.74 -10.41
CA ARG A 493 46.89 19.37 -9.90
C ARG A 493 47.71 18.52 -10.84
N GLU A 494 48.71 17.83 -10.30
CA GLU A 494 49.53 16.90 -11.09
C GLU A 494 48.76 15.61 -11.37
N ALA A 495 48.87 15.11 -12.60
CA ALA A 495 48.25 13.86 -13.05
C ALA A 495 49.04 13.35 -14.25
N ASP A 496 49.14 12.03 -14.39
CA ASP A 496 49.74 11.39 -15.57
C ASP A 496 48.66 10.90 -16.55
N VAL A 497 47.44 10.73 -16.05
CA VAL A 497 46.24 10.33 -16.79
C VAL A 497 45.05 11.18 -16.33
N VAL A 498 44.27 11.70 -17.28
CA VAL A 498 43.00 12.39 -17.02
C VAL A 498 41.86 11.58 -17.63
N ILE A 499 40.83 11.24 -16.86
CA ILE A 499 39.66 10.51 -17.35
C ILE A 499 38.43 11.41 -17.29
N MET A 500 37.83 11.70 -18.43
CA MET A 500 36.66 12.56 -18.55
C MET A 500 35.37 11.74 -18.44
N ALA A 501 34.65 11.86 -17.32
CA ALA A 501 33.43 11.12 -17.00
C ALA A 501 32.23 12.07 -16.79
N ILE A 502 31.98 12.93 -17.80
CA ILE A 502 31.03 14.06 -17.71
C ILE A 502 29.69 13.84 -18.41
N GLY A 503 29.39 12.59 -18.78
CA GLY A 503 28.13 12.19 -19.41
C GLY A 503 28.30 11.43 -20.71
N GLN A 504 27.18 10.95 -21.24
CA GLN A 504 27.11 10.11 -22.44
C GLN A 504 26.21 10.75 -23.51
N LYS A 505 26.43 10.37 -24.77
CA LYS A 505 25.61 10.72 -25.93
C LYS A 505 25.36 9.49 -26.79
N ALA A 506 24.31 9.52 -27.60
CA ALA A 506 24.04 8.47 -28.57
C ALA A 506 24.92 8.65 -29.83
N ASP A 507 25.42 7.55 -30.39
CA ASP A 507 25.95 7.51 -31.76
C ASP A 507 24.91 6.89 -32.69
N LEU A 508 24.25 7.77 -33.47
CA LEU A 508 23.16 7.40 -34.37
C LEU A 508 23.54 7.51 -35.85
N LYS A 509 24.84 7.51 -36.18
CA LYS A 509 25.32 7.61 -37.57
C LYS A 509 24.84 6.47 -38.48
N PHE A 510 24.40 5.35 -37.90
CA PHE A 510 23.84 4.23 -38.64
C PHE A 510 22.43 4.52 -39.18
N LEU A 511 21.73 5.54 -38.66
CA LEU A 511 20.44 5.97 -39.18
C LEU A 511 20.62 6.78 -40.46
N THR A 512 19.91 6.36 -41.50
CA THR A 512 19.90 7.01 -42.81
C THR A 512 18.58 7.73 -43.05
N ALA A 513 18.55 8.63 -44.03
CA ALA A 513 17.30 9.30 -44.43
C ALA A 513 16.22 8.29 -44.89
N ALA A 514 16.63 7.14 -45.45
CA ALA A 514 15.71 6.07 -45.86
C ALA A 514 15.01 5.40 -44.66
N ASP A 515 15.58 5.50 -43.46
CA ASP A 515 14.98 4.94 -42.26
C ASP A 515 13.81 5.79 -41.75
N GLY A 516 13.66 7.06 -42.14
CA GLY A 516 12.48 7.87 -41.81
C GLY A 516 12.27 8.15 -40.32
N ILE A 517 13.34 8.10 -39.51
CA ILE A 517 13.32 8.31 -38.06
C ILE A 517 13.80 9.72 -37.74
N ASN A 518 12.96 10.48 -37.04
CA ASN A 518 13.30 11.82 -36.59
C ASN A 518 14.18 11.80 -35.34
N LEU A 519 15.06 12.80 -35.25
CA LEU A 519 15.88 13.05 -34.08
C LEU A 519 15.43 14.34 -33.39
N THR A 520 15.47 14.33 -32.07
CA THR A 520 15.29 15.53 -31.25
C THR A 520 16.47 16.50 -31.44
N PRO A 521 16.33 17.80 -31.06
CA PRO A 521 17.44 18.76 -31.10
C PRO A 521 18.67 18.36 -30.26
N ARG A 522 18.51 17.41 -29.33
CA ARG A 522 19.60 16.86 -28.49
C ARG A 522 20.32 15.68 -29.14
N GLY A 523 19.94 15.26 -30.35
CA GLY A 523 20.52 14.10 -31.03
C GLY A 523 20.05 12.75 -30.49
N LEU A 524 18.88 12.71 -29.84
CA LEU A 524 18.21 11.48 -29.39
C LEU A 524 17.07 11.11 -30.35
N ILE A 525 16.61 9.86 -30.35
CA ILE A 525 15.47 9.44 -31.19
C ILE A 525 14.17 10.07 -30.66
N GLU A 526 13.39 10.67 -31.55
CA GLU A 526 12.06 11.18 -31.24
C GLU A 526 11.05 10.03 -31.18
N ALA A 527 10.35 9.88 -30.05
CA ALA A 527 9.31 8.87 -29.85
C ALA A 527 8.16 9.42 -28.99
N ASP A 528 6.93 8.93 -29.21
CA ASP A 528 5.77 9.27 -28.39
C ASP A 528 5.99 8.79 -26.93
N PRO A 529 5.76 9.64 -25.91
CA PRO A 529 6.15 9.34 -24.54
C PRO A 529 5.37 8.18 -23.89
N ASN A 530 4.19 7.84 -24.44
CA ASN A 530 3.34 6.78 -23.89
C ASN A 530 3.50 5.47 -24.67
N THR A 531 3.61 5.56 -25.98
CA THR A 531 3.63 4.40 -26.89
C THR A 531 5.02 4.04 -27.37
N LEU A 532 6.01 4.92 -27.20
CA LEU A 532 7.38 4.73 -27.67
C LEU A 532 7.49 4.52 -29.20
N ALA A 533 6.43 4.84 -29.95
CA ALA A 533 6.41 4.81 -31.40
C ALA A 533 7.24 5.98 -31.95
N THR A 534 8.07 5.70 -32.95
CA THR A 534 8.87 6.73 -33.64
C THR A 534 8.07 7.38 -34.79
N SER A 535 8.69 8.30 -35.53
CA SER A 535 8.10 8.87 -36.75
C SER A 535 7.88 7.84 -37.87
N ARG A 536 8.51 6.67 -37.81
CA ARG A 536 8.33 5.58 -38.77
C ARG A 536 7.38 4.52 -38.21
N ALA A 537 6.32 4.23 -38.97
CA ALA A 537 5.39 3.15 -38.65
C ALA A 537 6.11 1.79 -38.56
N GLY A 538 5.78 1.02 -37.52
CA GLY A 538 6.43 -0.26 -37.22
C GLY A 538 7.79 -0.16 -36.54
N VAL A 539 8.29 1.06 -36.24
CA VAL A 539 9.54 1.26 -35.50
C VAL A 539 9.29 1.96 -34.18
N PHE A 540 9.81 1.37 -33.10
CA PHE A 540 9.69 1.83 -31.72
C PHE A 540 11.08 2.05 -31.13
N ALA A 541 11.23 2.95 -30.16
CA ALA A 541 12.51 3.24 -29.52
C ALA A 541 12.34 3.47 -28.02
N GLY A 542 13.30 3.02 -27.22
CA GLY A 542 13.21 3.14 -25.76
C GLY A 542 14.55 2.99 -25.03
N GLY A 543 14.56 3.38 -23.76
CA GLY A 543 15.79 3.47 -22.97
C GLY A 543 16.58 4.75 -23.27
N ASP A 544 17.89 4.72 -23.00
CA ASP A 544 18.72 5.93 -22.99
C ASP A 544 18.78 6.66 -24.35
N VAL A 545 18.51 5.96 -25.46
CA VAL A 545 18.48 6.56 -26.81
C VAL A 545 17.30 7.52 -27.02
N VAL A 546 16.27 7.46 -26.16
CA VAL A 546 15.11 8.36 -26.17
C VAL A 546 15.17 9.35 -25.01
N THR A 547 15.45 8.87 -23.79
CA THR A 547 15.41 9.70 -22.58
C THR A 547 16.71 10.45 -22.31
N GLY A 548 17.81 10.03 -22.94
CA GLY A 548 19.16 10.28 -22.44
C GLY A 548 19.53 9.31 -21.30
N PRO A 549 20.78 9.37 -20.80
CA PRO A 549 21.29 8.44 -19.81
C PRO A 549 20.42 8.39 -18.55
N TRP A 550 19.92 7.21 -18.21
CA TRP A 550 19.06 7.00 -17.06
C TRP A 550 19.44 5.72 -16.29
N ILE A 551 18.59 5.31 -15.35
CA ILE A 551 18.83 4.12 -14.52
C ILE A 551 18.33 2.86 -15.24
N ALA A 552 19.04 1.74 -15.10
CA ALA A 552 18.75 0.52 -15.85
C ALA A 552 17.31 0.00 -15.69
N ILE A 553 16.71 0.16 -14.50
CA ILE A 553 15.30 -0.22 -14.27
C ILE A 553 14.31 0.64 -15.09
N GLY A 554 14.66 1.89 -15.40
CA GLY A 554 13.90 2.75 -16.31
C GLY A 554 14.01 2.27 -17.76
N ALA A 555 15.19 1.83 -18.18
CA ALA A 555 15.37 1.21 -19.49
C ALA A 555 14.58 -0.11 -19.63
N VAL A 556 14.54 -0.94 -18.57
CA VAL A 556 13.67 -2.13 -18.53
C VAL A 556 12.20 -1.75 -18.67
N ALA A 557 11.74 -0.72 -17.94
CA ALA A 557 10.36 -0.24 -18.05
C ALA A 557 10.01 0.20 -19.48
N ALA A 558 10.91 0.92 -20.14
CA ALA A 558 10.74 1.34 -21.53
C ALA A 558 10.68 0.14 -22.50
N GLY A 559 11.52 -0.88 -22.30
CA GLY A 559 11.48 -2.11 -23.10
C GLY A 559 10.15 -2.84 -22.99
N ARG A 560 9.58 -2.95 -21.78
CA ARG A 560 8.26 -3.52 -21.54
C ARG A 560 7.14 -2.70 -22.19
N GLU A 561 7.13 -1.37 -22.03
CA GLU A 561 6.11 -0.53 -22.66
C GLU A 561 6.16 -0.58 -24.19
N ALA A 562 7.37 -0.66 -24.77
CA ALA A 562 7.54 -0.85 -26.20
C ALA A 562 7.01 -2.20 -26.67
N ALA A 563 7.22 -3.28 -25.90
CA ALA A 563 6.66 -4.60 -26.22
C ALA A 563 5.12 -4.59 -26.24
N ILE A 564 4.47 -3.86 -25.32
CA ILE A 564 3.01 -3.66 -25.34
C ILE A 564 2.59 -2.92 -26.61
N SER A 565 3.31 -1.87 -26.99
CA SER A 565 3.03 -1.12 -28.23
C SER A 565 3.20 -1.95 -29.49
N ILE A 566 4.27 -2.75 -29.56
CA ILE A 566 4.56 -3.62 -30.70
C ILE A 566 3.46 -4.68 -30.83
N ASP A 567 3.07 -5.33 -29.74
CA ASP A 567 1.99 -6.32 -29.75
C ASP A 567 0.67 -5.73 -30.27
N ARG A 568 0.28 -4.56 -29.75
CA ARG A 568 -0.93 -3.85 -30.20
C ARG A 568 -0.83 -3.41 -31.66
N TYR A 569 0.33 -2.93 -32.10
CA TYR A 569 0.58 -2.57 -33.49
C TYR A 569 0.39 -3.76 -34.43
N LEU A 570 0.95 -4.92 -34.07
CA LEU A 570 0.88 -6.14 -34.86
C LEU A 570 -0.52 -6.75 -34.90
N ASP A 571 -1.33 -6.52 -33.87
CA ASP A 571 -2.73 -6.92 -33.81
C ASP A 571 -3.68 -5.84 -34.41
N GLY A 572 -3.15 -4.72 -34.92
CA GLY A 572 -3.93 -3.64 -35.53
C GLY A 572 -4.79 -2.84 -34.54
N LEU A 573 -4.44 -2.86 -33.26
CA LEU A 573 -5.14 -2.18 -32.17
C LEU A 573 -4.62 -0.75 -31.97
N ASP A 574 -5.45 0.12 -31.38
CA ASP A 574 -5.02 1.46 -30.99
C ASP A 574 -3.91 1.37 -29.93
N LEU A 575 -2.75 1.97 -30.22
CA LEU A 575 -1.59 1.96 -29.32
C LEU A 575 -1.86 2.64 -27.97
N LYS A 576 -2.81 3.58 -27.90
CA LYS A 576 -3.08 4.36 -26.67
C LYS A 576 -4.17 3.76 -25.78
N ALA A 577 -4.98 2.83 -26.30
CA ALA A 577 -6.01 2.16 -25.52
C ALA A 577 -5.43 1.08 -24.56
N ASP A 578 -6.19 0.78 -23.50
CA ASP A 578 -5.91 -0.24 -22.47
C ASP A 578 -4.52 -0.15 -21.81
N ARG A 579 -3.96 1.06 -21.71
CA ARG A 579 -2.70 1.30 -20.99
C ARG A 579 -2.93 1.29 -19.48
N GLU A 580 -1.93 0.83 -18.73
CA GLU A 580 -1.93 0.94 -17.27
C GLU A 580 -2.06 2.41 -16.89
N ALA A 581 -3.04 2.75 -16.04
CA ALA A 581 -3.24 4.13 -15.62
C ALA A 581 -1.99 4.64 -14.89
N ALA A 582 -1.61 5.90 -15.14
CA ALA A 582 -0.52 6.53 -14.43
C ALA A 582 -0.79 6.48 -12.92
N LEU A 583 0.21 6.03 -12.16
CA LEU A 583 0.10 6.00 -10.71
C LEU A 583 0.05 7.44 -10.18
N LYS A 584 -0.84 7.69 -9.21
CA LYS A 584 -0.92 8.99 -8.55
C LYS A 584 0.43 9.34 -7.90
N PRO A 585 0.80 10.63 -7.84
CA PRO A 585 1.95 11.08 -7.07
C PRO A 585 1.92 10.52 -5.64
N ILE A 586 3.10 10.31 -5.06
CA ILE A 586 3.22 9.68 -3.74
C ILE A 586 2.53 10.51 -2.64
N GLN A 587 2.61 11.84 -2.74
CA GLN A 587 1.96 12.79 -1.84
C GLN A 587 0.42 12.70 -1.83
N ASP A 588 -0.19 12.18 -2.90
CA ASP A 588 -1.65 12.04 -3.04
C ASP A 588 -2.13 10.62 -2.71
N GLY A 589 -1.27 9.81 -2.08
CA GLY A 589 -1.54 8.41 -1.76
C GLY A 589 -2.36 8.20 -0.50
N ASN A 590 -3.36 7.31 -0.58
CA ASN A 590 -4.12 6.84 0.59
C ASN A 590 -3.57 5.50 1.08
N TRP A 591 -2.92 5.48 2.24
CA TRP A 591 -2.22 4.33 2.79
C TRP A 591 -2.80 3.85 4.12
N SER A 592 -2.54 2.59 4.47
CA SER A 592 -2.80 2.08 5.82
C SER A 592 -2.06 2.94 6.86
N PRO A 593 -2.73 3.33 7.97
CA PRO A 593 -2.06 4.05 9.04
C PRO A 593 -1.01 3.17 9.71
N ILE A 594 0.06 3.79 10.18
CA ILE A 594 1.09 3.12 10.99
C ILE A 594 0.54 2.96 12.41
N PRO A 595 0.45 1.73 12.96
CA PRO A 595 -0.06 1.53 14.31
C PRO A 595 0.75 2.29 15.36
N LEU A 596 0.06 2.90 16.32
CA LEU A 596 0.70 3.50 17.50
C LEU A 596 1.37 2.40 18.33
N GLY A 597 2.66 2.54 18.61
CA GLY A 597 3.44 1.51 19.32
C GLY A 597 4.07 0.45 18.43
N GLN A 598 4.00 0.60 17.10
CA GLN A 598 4.76 -0.24 16.17
C GLN A 598 6.26 -0.20 16.52
N SER A 599 6.89 -1.38 16.65
CA SER A 599 8.27 -1.50 17.09
C SER A 599 9.26 -0.98 16.03
N LYS A 600 10.28 -0.26 16.51
CA LYS A 600 11.43 0.13 15.70
C LYS A 600 12.44 -1.00 15.67
N THR A 601 13.05 -1.22 14.51
CA THR A 601 14.03 -2.29 14.28
C THR A 601 15.06 -1.78 13.30
N ALA A 602 16.34 -1.93 13.65
CA ALA A 602 17.45 -1.55 12.78
C ALA A 602 17.38 -2.30 11.44
N ARG A 603 17.85 -1.65 10.37
CA ARG A 603 17.98 -2.29 9.07
C ARG A 603 19.06 -3.37 9.11
N GLU A 604 18.82 -4.51 8.46
CA GLU A 604 19.84 -5.54 8.32
C GLU A 604 21.00 -5.00 7.46
N PRO A 605 22.24 -5.00 7.99
CA PRO A 605 23.39 -4.53 7.24
C PRO A 605 23.72 -5.51 6.11
N MET A 606 24.09 -4.98 4.94
CA MET A 606 24.58 -5.80 3.83
C MET A 606 25.90 -6.45 4.24
N PRO A 607 26.03 -7.79 4.18
CA PRO A 607 27.33 -8.43 4.33
C PRO A 607 28.27 -7.97 3.22
N GLU A 608 29.45 -7.50 3.59
CA GLU A 608 30.45 -6.97 2.68
C GLU A 608 31.75 -7.77 2.80
N LEU A 609 32.54 -7.78 1.72
CA LEU A 609 33.91 -8.26 1.72
C LEU A 609 34.76 -7.41 2.69
N ASP A 610 35.78 -8.01 3.31
CA ASP A 610 36.72 -7.25 4.14
C ASP A 610 37.31 -6.07 3.35
N GLN A 611 37.27 -4.87 3.95
CA GLN A 611 37.76 -3.64 3.34
C GLN A 611 39.22 -3.74 2.88
N ALA A 612 40.05 -4.56 3.55
CA ALA A 612 41.43 -4.82 3.15
C ALA A 612 41.55 -5.50 1.77
N GLU A 613 40.49 -6.14 1.29
CA GLU A 613 40.43 -6.85 0.00
C GLU A 613 39.82 -6.00 -1.13
N TRP A 614 39.15 -4.89 -0.82
CA TRP A 614 38.38 -4.11 -1.80
C TRP A 614 39.21 -3.62 -2.99
N THR A 615 40.48 -3.28 -2.75
CA THR A 615 41.40 -2.78 -3.77
C THR A 615 42.26 -3.86 -4.41
N LYS A 616 42.15 -5.12 -3.97
CA LYS A 616 42.99 -6.25 -4.43
C LYS A 616 42.42 -6.98 -5.67
N GLY A 617 41.44 -6.38 -6.34
CA GLY A 617 40.86 -6.92 -7.57
C GLY A 617 39.39 -6.53 -7.73
N PHE A 618 38.66 -7.35 -8.47
CA PHE A 618 37.28 -7.10 -8.87
C PHE A 618 36.28 -8.08 -8.26
N LYS A 619 36.62 -8.70 -7.13
CA LYS A 619 35.69 -9.55 -6.38
C LYS A 619 34.45 -8.73 -5.98
N GLU A 620 33.28 -9.36 -6.01
CA GLU A 620 32.04 -8.72 -5.60
C GLU A 620 32.16 -8.22 -4.14
N LEU A 621 31.81 -6.95 -3.91
CA LEU A 621 31.91 -6.36 -2.57
C LEU A 621 30.75 -6.77 -1.68
N ASN A 622 29.53 -6.66 -2.21
CA ASN A 622 28.32 -7.02 -1.49
C ASN A 622 28.08 -8.52 -1.63
N LEU A 623 28.02 -9.24 -0.52
CA LEU A 623 27.93 -10.71 -0.48
C LEU A 623 26.47 -11.21 -0.46
N GLY A 624 25.50 -10.32 -0.26
CA GLY A 624 24.08 -10.66 -0.19
C GLY A 624 23.64 -11.13 1.19
N PHE A 625 22.32 -11.23 1.40
CA PHE A 625 21.76 -11.67 2.67
C PHE A 625 21.74 -13.19 2.80
N THR A 626 21.94 -13.66 4.03
CA THR A 626 21.52 -15.01 4.41
C THR A 626 19.98 -15.09 4.46
N GLU A 627 19.43 -16.30 4.44
CA GLU A 627 17.98 -16.52 4.53
C GLU A 627 17.37 -15.85 5.78
N ALA A 628 18.02 -16.02 6.94
CA ALA A 628 17.57 -15.44 8.20
C ALA A 628 17.56 -13.91 8.16
N GLN A 629 18.60 -13.29 7.60
CA GLN A 629 18.66 -11.83 7.44
C GLN A 629 17.58 -11.34 6.47
N ALA A 630 17.37 -12.03 5.34
CA ALA A 630 16.35 -11.65 4.37
C ALA A 630 14.94 -11.72 4.96
N GLN A 631 14.62 -12.78 5.71
CA GLN A 631 13.32 -12.91 6.39
C GLN A 631 13.15 -11.83 7.48
N ALA A 632 14.19 -11.57 8.29
CA ALA A 632 14.16 -10.54 9.32
C ALA A 632 13.95 -9.13 8.74
N GLU A 633 14.69 -8.79 7.69
CA GLU A 633 14.57 -7.51 6.99
C GLU A 633 13.19 -7.37 6.31
N ALA A 634 12.69 -8.43 5.68
CA ALA A 634 11.37 -8.44 5.07
C ALA A 634 10.23 -8.30 6.09
N ALA A 635 10.41 -8.83 7.31
CA ALA A 635 9.45 -8.70 8.41
C ALA A 635 9.31 -7.25 8.91
N ARG A 636 10.26 -6.35 8.61
CA ARG A 636 10.17 -4.91 8.93
C ARG A 636 9.13 -4.18 8.08
N CYS A 637 8.65 -4.76 6.97
CA CYS A 637 7.63 -4.14 6.13
C CYS A 637 6.32 -3.89 6.90
N ILE A 638 5.85 -2.64 6.89
CA ILE A 638 4.64 -2.20 7.63
C ILE A 638 3.33 -2.38 6.86
N ASN A 639 3.34 -3.07 5.71
CA ASN A 639 2.14 -3.37 4.92
C ASN A 639 1.27 -2.13 4.57
N CYS A 640 1.89 -1.03 4.14
CA CYS A 640 1.19 0.23 3.85
C CYS A 640 0.09 0.16 2.77
N GLY A 641 0.19 -0.74 1.77
CA GLY A 641 -0.89 -1.04 0.83
C GLY A 641 -2.01 -1.96 1.36
N ALA A 642 -1.90 -2.46 2.59
CA ALA A 642 -2.63 -3.60 3.16
C ALA A 642 -2.49 -4.88 2.33
N CYS A 643 -3.08 -4.96 1.15
CA CYS A 643 -2.80 -6.03 0.19
C CYS A 643 -1.45 -5.76 -0.48
N SER A 644 -0.56 -6.75 -0.45
CA SER A 644 0.77 -6.65 -1.06
C SER A 644 0.81 -6.91 -2.57
N GLU A 645 -0.31 -7.24 -3.20
CA GLU A 645 -0.38 -7.65 -4.62
C GLU A 645 0.64 -8.76 -4.96
N CYS A 646 0.76 -9.75 -4.06
CA CYS A 646 1.60 -10.94 -4.29
C CYS A 646 0.94 -12.00 -5.19
N MET A 647 -0.33 -11.78 -5.56
CA MET A 647 -1.14 -12.60 -6.48
C MET A 647 -1.36 -14.08 -6.09
N GLN A 648 -0.88 -14.51 -4.92
CA GLN A 648 -1.09 -15.88 -4.40
C GLN A 648 -2.57 -16.24 -4.26
N CYS A 649 -3.43 -15.26 -3.92
CA CYS A 649 -4.86 -15.47 -3.85
C CYS A 649 -5.50 -15.79 -5.20
N VAL A 650 -4.94 -15.28 -6.31
CA VAL A 650 -5.40 -15.56 -7.67
C VAL A 650 -5.11 -17.01 -8.03
N GLU A 651 -3.87 -17.45 -7.81
CA GLU A 651 -3.44 -18.82 -8.09
C GLU A 651 -4.20 -19.85 -7.24
N ALA A 652 -4.50 -19.54 -5.98
CA ALA A 652 -5.23 -20.43 -5.08
C ALA A 652 -6.75 -20.47 -5.31
N CYS A 653 -7.32 -19.55 -6.10
CA CYS A 653 -8.77 -19.44 -6.26
C CYS A 653 -9.28 -20.27 -7.44
N GLU A 654 -9.64 -21.52 -7.18
CA GLU A 654 -10.21 -22.44 -8.20
C GLU A 654 -11.48 -21.89 -8.86
N ALA A 655 -12.28 -21.10 -8.12
CA ALA A 655 -13.50 -20.49 -8.64
C ALA A 655 -13.25 -19.28 -9.57
N GLY A 656 -12.01 -18.79 -9.69
CA GLY A 656 -11.69 -17.59 -10.48
C GLY A 656 -12.43 -16.33 -10.00
N ALA A 657 -12.62 -16.21 -8.67
CA ALA A 657 -13.41 -15.15 -8.06
C ALA A 657 -12.60 -13.89 -7.69
N ILE A 658 -11.26 -13.96 -7.66
CA ILE A 658 -10.43 -12.78 -7.35
C ILE A 658 -10.46 -11.80 -8.51
N ALA A 659 -10.71 -10.52 -8.22
CA ALA A 659 -10.86 -9.44 -9.19
C ALA A 659 -10.17 -8.16 -8.70
N HIS A 660 -8.84 -8.12 -8.78
CA HIS A 660 -8.01 -7.01 -8.28
C HIS A 660 -8.20 -5.69 -9.04
N GLU A 661 -8.77 -5.76 -10.23
CA GLU A 661 -9.05 -4.68 -11.16
C GLU A 661 -10.35 -3.92 -10.86
N GLN A 662 -11.21 -4.44 -9.98
CA GLN A 662 -12.45 -3.77 -9.59
C GLN A 662 -12.19 -2.33 -9.15
N GLN A 663 -12.97 -1.39 -9.69
CA GLN A 663 -12.91 0.03 -9.36
C GLN A 663 -14.13 0.45 -8.52
N PRO A 664 -14.01 1.54 -7.75
CA PRO A 664 -15.17 2.17 -7.14
C PRO A 664 -16.20 2.54 -8.20
N ARG A 665 -17.49 2.41 -7.87
CA ARG A 665 -18.58 2.72 -8.80
C ARG A 665 -19.71 3.46 -8.10
N THR A 666 -20.44 4.27 -8.86
CA THR A 666 -21.65 4.93 -8.39
C THR A 666 -22.88 4.14 -8.84
N GLN A 667 -23.88 4.00 -7.97
CA GLN A 667 -25.15 3.35 -8.26
C GLN A 667 -26.32 4.26 -7.87
N THR A 668 -27.23 4.52 -8.80
CA THR A 668 -28.45 5.29 -8.54
C THR A 668 -29.64 4.36 -8.31
N LEU A 669 -30.46 4.66 -7.31
CA LEU A 669 -31.66 3.91 -6.92
C LEU A 669 -32.81 4.87 -6.61
N GLU A 670 -34.04 4.46 -6.88
CA GLU A 670 -35.24 5.20 -6.45
C GLU A 670 -35.88 4.49 -5.26
N VAL A 671 -36.24 5.23 -4.22
CA VAL A 671 -36.89 4.69 -3.01
C VAL A 671 -37.96 5.65 -2.49
N GLY A 672 -39.01 5.12 -1.84
CA GLY A 672 -40.08 5.95 -1.30
C GLY A 672 -39.80 6.47 0.11
N ALA A 673 -38.99 5.76 0.88
CA ALA A 673 -38.61 6.14 2.24
C ALA A 673 -37.19 5.69 2.58
N VAL A 674 -36.57 6.36 3.53
CA VAL A 674 -35.22 6.05 4.03
C VAL A 674 -35.25 5.85 5.54
N ILE A 675 -34.67 4.76 6.04
CA ILE A 675 -34.50 4.47 7.48
C ILE A 675 -33.00 4.48 7.80
N LEU A 676 -32.59 5.35 8.73
CA LEU A 676 -31.20 5.53 9.13
C LEU A 676 -30.89 4.74 10.41
N ALA A 677 -29.98 3.78 10.30
CA ALA A 677 -29.49 2.93 11.38
C ALA A 677 -27.94 2.81 11.39
N PRO A 678 -27.16 3.91 11.27
CA PRO A 678 -25.69 3.87 11.06
C PRO A 678 -24.87 3.34 12.26
N GLY A 679 -25.53 2.94 13.35
CA GLY A 679 -24.90 2.42 14.56
C GLY A 679 -24.18 3.49 15.37
N PHE A 680 -23.13 3.07 16.07
CA PHE A 680 -22.34 3.91 16.98
C PHE A 680 -20.86 3.57 16.88
N LYS A 681 -20.02 4.38 17.52
CA LYS A 681 -18.65 4.03 17.89
C LYS A 681 -18.51 4.15 19.41
N THR A 682 -17.62 3.38 20.00
CA THR A 682 -17.22 3.57 21.40
C THR A 682 -16.45 4.88 21.56
N PHE A 683 -16.52 5.49 22.75
CA PHE A 683 -15.69 6.63 23.09
C PHE A 683 -14.19 6.26 23.04
N ASP A 684 -13.37 7.15 22.49
CA ASP A 684 -11.93 7.01 22.51
C ASP A 684 -11.40 7.31 23.92
N ALA A 685 -11.08 6.24 24.66
CA ALA A 685 -10.59 6.34 26.03
C ALA A 685 -9.21 7.01 26.15
N LYS A 686 -8.47 7.24 25.06
CA LYS A 686 -7.21 8.01 25.08
C LYS A 686 -7.43 9.47 25.49
N LEU A 687 -8.65 9.98 25.34
CA LEU A 687 -9.05 11.31 25.79
C LEU A 687 -9.19 11.40 27.32
N LYS A 688 -9.03 10.28 28.04
CA LYS A 688 -9.03 10.20 29.51
C LYS A 688 -7.71 9.56 29.98
N PRO A 689 -6.57 10.27 29.82
CA PRO A 689 -5.24 9.71 30.10
C PRO A 689 -5.05 9.26 31.55
N GLU A 690 -5.86 9.78 32.49
CA GLU A 690 -5.88 9.36 33.89
C GLU A 690 -6.16 7.86 34.09
N TYR A 691 -6.82 7.21 33.12
CA TYR A 691 -7.10 5.76 33.15
C TYR A 691 -6.03 4.91 32.46
N GLY A 692 -5.08 5.51 31.75
CA GLY A 692 -3.93 4.80 31.18
C GLY A 692 -4.20 3.98 29.91
N TYR A 693 -5.37 4.11 29.27
CA TYR A 693 -5.68 3.41 28.02
C TYR A 693 -4.73 3.83 26.88
N GLY A 694 -4.20 2.85 26.15
CA GLY A 694 -3.17 3.05 25.11
C GLY A 694 -1.76 3.30 25.65
N ARG A 695 -1.61 3.43 26.99
CA ARG A 695 -0.31 3.49 27.67
C ARG A 695 0.02 2.15 28.35
N TYR A 696 -0.94 1.59 29.08
CA TYR A 696 -0.77 0.34 29.81
C TYR A 696 -1.50 -0.80 29.08
N PRO A 697 -0.82 -1.90 28.70
CA PRO A 697 -1.44 -2.97 27.92
C PRO A 697 -2.63 -3.65 28.62
N ASN A 698 -2.62 -3.71 29.95
CA ASN A 698 -3.68 -4.35 30.74
C ASN A 698 -4.89 -3.43 31.03
N VAL A 699 -4.89 -2.21 30.49
CA VAL A 699 -6.07 -1.32 30.47
C VAL A 699 -6.73 -1.46 29.10
N ILE A 700 -7.91 -2.07 29.09
CA ILE A 700 -8.67 -2.33 27.87
C ILE A 700 -10.09 -1.76 27.97
N THR A 701 -10.79 -1.65 26.85
CA THR A 701 -12.20 -1.24 26.78
C THR A 701 -13.14 -2.41 27.01
N ALA A 702 -14.39 -2.11 27.35
CA ALA A 702 -15.43 -3.13 27.47
C ALA A 702 -15.63 -3.94 26.18
N LEU A 703 -15.53 -3.33 24.99
CA LEU A 703 -15.71 -4.06 23.73
C LEU A 703 -14.52 -4.98 23.44
N GLU A 704 -13.30 -4.54 23.75
CA GLU A 704 -12.12 -5.41 23.73
C GLU A 704 -12.33 -6.61 24.68
N PHE A 705 -12.82 -6.39 25.90
CA PHE A 705 -13.10 -7.49 26.83
C PHE A 705 -14.16 -8.48 26.30
N GLU A 706 -15.18 -8.02 25.56
CA GLU A 706 -16.13 -8.94 24.87
C GLU A 706 -15.41 -9.86 23.89
N ARG A 707 -14.44 -9.33 23.14
CA ARG A 707 -13.66 -10.14 22.20
C ARG A 707 -12.76 -11.12 22.93
N LEU A 708 -12.19 -10.77 24.10
CA LEU A 708 -11.42 -11.74 24.92
C LEU A 708 -12.30 -12.88 25.45
N LEU A 709 -13.55 -12.58 25.85
CA LEU A 709 -14.52 -13.57 26.32
C LEU A 709 -15.05 -14.48 25.20
N SER A 710 -15.04 -14.00 23.96
CA SER A 710 -15.65 -14.71 22.83
C SER A 710 -14.83 -15.92 22.40
N ALA A 711 -15.51 -17.06 22.18
CA ALA A 711 -14.91 -18.28 21.62
C ALA A 711 -14.32 -18.07 20.21
N THR A 712 -14.83 -17.09 19.45
CA THR A 712 -14.30 -16.72 18.13
C THR A 712 -13.39 -15.50 18.18
N GLY A 713 -13.02 -15.04 19.38
CA GLY A 713 -12.09 -13.93 19.59
C GLY A 713 -10.64 -14.39 19.76
N PRO A 714 -9.71 -13.44 19.95
CA PRO A 714 -8.27 -13.70 19.92
C PRO A 714 -7.76 -14.68 20.99
N CYS A 715 -8.51 -14.85 22.09
CA CYS A 715 -8.12 -15.77 23.16
C CYS A 715 -9.01 -17.02 23.25
N ALA A 716 -9.85 -17.28 22.23
CA ALA A 716 -10.76 -18.43 22.18
C ALA A 716 -11.61 -18.62 23.46
N GLY A 717 -12.01 -17.51 24.11
CA GLY A 717 -12.80 -17.49 25.34
C GLY A 717 -12.01 -17.64 26.65
N HIS A 718 -10.68 -17.77 26.60
CA HIS A 718 -9.83 -17.77 27.79
C HIS A 718 -9.30 -16.36 28.04
N VAL A 719 -9.84 -15.65 29.04
CA VAL A 719 -9.41 -14.28 29.35
C VAL A 719 -7.94 -14.26 29.74
N ARG A 720 -7.12 -13.53 28.96
CA ARG A 720 -5.69 -13.37 29.18
C ARG A 720 -5.30 -11.89 29.14
N ARG A 721 -4.32 -11.53 29.95
CA ARG A 721 -3.70 -10.20 29.97
C ARG A 721 -2.99 -9.91 28.64
N PRO A 722 -3.22 -8.75 28.01
CA PRO A 722 -2.49 -8.38 26.80
C PRO A 722 -0.97 -8.27 26.99
N SER A 723 -0.50 -7.87 28.18
CA SER A 723 0.93 -7.68 28.48
C SER A 723 1.76 -8.97 28.43
N ASP A 724 1.26 -10.06 29.02
CA ASP A 724 2.05 -11.27 29.29
C ASP A 724 1.28 -12.58 29.05
N GLN A 725 0.04 -12.50 28.56
CA GLN A 725 -0.83 -13.63 28.25
C GLN A 725 -1.22 -14.50 29.47
N THR A 726 -1.04 -14.00 30.70
CA THR A 726 -1.46 -14.69 31.92
C THR A 726 -2.93 -14.46 32.25
N GLU A 727 -3.55 -15.36 33.02
CA GLU A 727 -4.96 -15.22 33.44
C GLU A 727 -5.10 -14.18 34.56
N PRO A 728 -5.89 -13.10 34.37
CA PRO A 728 -6.12 -12.13 35.43
C PRO A 728 -7.08 -12.70 36.48
N LYS A 729 -6.76 -12.54 37.76
CA LYS A 729 -7.61 -12.94 38.89
C LYS A 729 -8.35 -11.74 39.50
N ARG A 730 -7.74 -10.55 39.56
CA ARG A 730 -8.38 -9.32 40.04
C ARG A 730 -8.66 -8.39 38.87
N ILE A 731 -9.93 -8.19 38.52
CA ILE A 731 -10.32 -7.35 37.40
C ILE A 731 -11.19 -6.19 37.88
N ALA A 732 -10.83 -4.96 37.53
CA ALA A 732 -11.58 -3.76 37.85
C ALA A 732 -12.33 -3.22 36.63
N TRP A 733 -13.62 -2.92 36.77
CA TRP A 733 -14.39 -2.17 35.77
C TRP A 733 -14.56 -0.73 36.22
N ILE A 734 -14.19 0.23 35.37
CA ILE A 734 -14.38 1.66 35.62
C ILE A 734 -15.59 2.14 34.82
N GLN A 735 -16.64 2.61 35.49
CA GLN A 735 -17.87 3.08 34.87
C GLN A 735 -17.79 4.50 34.31
N CYS A 736 -18.72 4.80 33.39
CA CYS A 736 -18.95 6.15 32.84
C CYS A 736 -17.73 6.77 32.12
N VAL A 737 -16.84 5.96 31.54
CA VAL A 737 -15.69 6.48 30.81
C VAL A 737 -16.17 7.13 29.51
N GLY A 738 -16.09 8.46 29.42
CA GLY A 738 -16.61 9.20 28.27
C GLY A 738 -18.14 9.32 28.22
N SER A 739 -18.81 9.22 29.37
CA SER A 739 -20.26 9.43 29.54
C SER A 739 -20.54 10.18 30.83
N ARG A 740 -21.57 11.04 30.84
CA ARG A 740 -21.89 11.92 31.98
C ARG A 740 -20.69 12.76 32.43
N ASP A 741 -19.90 13.23 31.47
CA ASP A 741 -18.70 14.01 31.70
C ASP A 741 -18.79 15.35 30.95
N ALA A 742 -19.13 16.40 31.70
CA ALA A 742 -19.23 17.75 31.18
C ALA A 742 -17.88 18.33 30.74
N SER A 743 -16.76 17.86 31.32
CA SER A 743 -15.42 18.39 31.00
C SER A 743 -14.99 18.14 29.55
N ILE A 744 -15.61 17.14 28.92
CA ILE A 744 -15.40 16.78 27.50
C ILE A 744 -16.67 16.98 26.67
N GLY A 745 -17.64 17.76 27.16
CA GLY A 745 -18.88 18.10 26.45
C GLY A 745 -19.86 16.92 26.29
N ARG A 746 -19.80 15.90 27.16
CA ARG A 746 -20.61 14.67 27.06
C ARG A 746 -21.51 14.48 28.28
N GLU A 747 -22.50 15.35 28.40
CA GLU A 747 -23.41 15.40 29.54
C GLU A 747 -24.56 14.37 29.49
N TYR A 748 -24.51 13.40 28.59
CA TYR A 748 -25.52 12.34 28.47
C TYR A 748 -25.05 10.99 29.02
N CYS A 749 -26.01 10.14 29.40
CA CYS A 749 -25.76 8.76 29.78
C CYS A 749 -25.79 7.85 28.55
N SER A 750 -24.84 6.94 28.44
CA SER A 750 -24.80 5.94 27.36
C SER A 750 -25.75 4.76 27.55
N TYR A 751 -26.56 4.76 28.61
CA TYR A 751 -27.62 3.79 28.92
C TYR A 751 -27.17 2.35 29.22
N VAL A 752 -26.17 1.83 28.52
CA VAL A 752 -25.79 0.40 28.55
C VAL A 752 -24.60 0.08 29.47
N CYS A 753 -23.80 1.08 29.87
CA CYS A 753 -22.52 0.87 30.56
C CYS A 753 -22.61 0.09 31.87
N CYS A 754 -23.62 0.39 32.67
CA CYS A 754 -23.84 -0.31 33.94
C CYS A 754 -24.12 -1.79 33.71
N MET A 755 -24.95 -2.11 32.70
CA MET A 755 -25.41 -3.48 32.46
C MET A 755 -24.37 -4.34 31.77
N TYR A 756 -23.58 -3.82 30.82
CA TYR A 756 -22.52 -4.64 30.25
C TYR A 756 -21.42 -4.94 31.26
N ALA A 757 -21.08 -4.05 32.20
CA ALA A 757 -20.06 -4.36 33.21
C ALA A 757 -20.56 -5.41 34.21
N ALA A 758 -21.83 -5.31 34.65
CA ALA A 758 -22.46 -6.37 35.43
C ALA A 758 -22.46 -7.70 34.67
N LYS A 759 -22.72 -7.68 33.36
CA LYS A 759 -22.64 -8.88 32.53
C LYS A 759 -21.21 -9.41 32.48
N GLN A 760 -20.26 -8.61 32.04
CA GLN A 760 -18.86 -9.00 31.88
C GLN A 760 -18.25 -9.52 33.17
N SER A 761 -18.55 -8.92 34.32
CA SER A 761 -18.08 -9.41 35.63
C SER A 761 -18.68 -10.76 36.03
N ILE A 762 -19.97 -11.00 35.74
CA ILE A 762 -20.58 -12.32 35.93
C ILE A 762 -19.92 -13.34 34.99
N ILE A 763 -19.83 -13.03 33.69
CA ILE A 763 -19.28 -13.96 32.70
C ILE A 763 -17.81 -14.28 32.98
N ALA A 764 -17.00 -13.28 33.36
CA ALA A 764 -15.61 -13.51 33.76
C ALA A 764 -15.50 -14.54 34.89
N LYS A 765 -16.42 -14.48 35.87
CA LYS A 765 -16.45 -15.41 37.00
C LYS A 765 -17.07 -16.77 36.69
N GLU A 766 -17.95 -16.84 35.68
CA GLU A 766 -18.43 -18.11 35.12
C GLU A 766 -17.33 -18.85 34.36
N HIS A 767 -16.46 -18.11 33.65
CA HIS A 767 -15.31 -18.69 32.94
C HIS A 767 -14.21 -19.15 33.91
N ASP A 768 -13.96 -18.37 34.97
CA ASP A 768 -13.01 -18.74 36.02
C ASP A 768 -13.51 -18.28 37.41
N HIS A 769 -13.82 -19.26 38.26
CA HIS A 769 -14.29 -19.01 39.63
C HIS A 769 -13.27 -18.32 40.54
N GLY A 770 -11.98 -18.34 40.17
CA GLY A 770 -10.90 -17.63 40.85
C GLY A 770 -10.92 -16.11 40.60
N VAL A 771 -11.70 -15.63 39.63
CA VAL A 771 -11.80 -14.20 39.33
C VAL A 771 -12.59 -13.47 40.42
N SER A 772 -11.99 -12.39 40.93
CA SER A 772 -12.57 -11.43 41.87
C SER A 772 -12.86 -10.11 41.15
N PRO A 773 -14.07 -9.95 40.58
CA PRO A 773 -14.44 -8.75 39.85
C PRO A 773 -14.85 -7.60 40.79
N THR A 774 -14.37 -6.39 40.50
CA THR A 774 -14.76 -5.15 41.18
C THR A 774 -15.27 -4.12 40.18
N ILE A 775 -16.45 -3.54 40.41
CA ILE A 775 -17.00 -2.45 39.58
C ILE A 775 -16.97 -1.15 40.39
N PHE A 776 -16.28 -0.14 39.86
CA PHE A 776 -16.27 1.23 40.37
C PHE A 776 -17.32 2.06 39.64
N PHE A 777 -18.24 2.66 40.38
CA PHE A 777 -19.38 3.39 39.81
C PHE A 777 -19.74 4.66 40.59
N ILE A 778 -20.41 5.59 39.91
CA ILE A 778 -20.96 6.82 40.53
C ILE A 778 -22.41 6.57 40.93
N ASP A 779 -23.24 6.26 39.92
CA ASP A 779 -24.61 5.78 40.06
C ASP A 779 -24.81 4.58 39.16
N PHE A 780 -25.49 3.55 39.66
CA PHE A 780 -25.79 2.34 38.89
C PHE A 780 -27.18 2.48 38.25
N ARG A 781 -27.25 2.53 36.91
CA ARG A 781 -28.50 2.71 36.17
C ARG A 781 -28.95 1.40 35.51
N ALA A 782 -29.67 0.58 36.26
CA ALA A 782 -30.23 -0.69 35.79
C ALA A 782 -31.64 -0.51 35.19
N GLN A 783 -31.76 0.27 34.11
CA GLN A 783 -33.04 0.58 33.47
C GLN A 783 -33.43 -0.50 32.47
N GLY A 784 -34.60 -1.13 32.66
CA GLY A 784 -35.09 -2.19 31.78
C GLY A 784 -35.83 -3.29 32.56
N LYS A 785 -36.60 -4.12 31.86
CA LYS A 785 -37.35 -5.20 32.50
C LYS A 785 -36.38 -6.26 33.05
N GLY A 786 -36.31 -6.37 34.38
CA GLY A 786 -35.49 -7.37 35.07
C GLY A 786 -34.03 -6.97 35.32
N PHE A 787 -33.62 -5.74 34.98
CA PHE A 787 -32.22 -5.33 35.07
C PHE A 787 -31.77 -5.10 36.52
N ASP A 788 -32.65 -4.61 37.40
CA ASP A 788 -32.38 -4.51 38.84
C ASP A 788 -32.13 -5.89 39.47
N ARG A 789 -32.89 -6.92 39.03
CA ARG A 789 -32.65 -8.32 39.45
C ARG A 789 -31.30 -8.83 38.94
N TYR A 790 -30.92 -8.49 37.72
CA TYR A 790 -29.62 -8.85 37.15
C TYR A 790 -28.45 -8.20 37.89
N TYR A 791 -28.58 -6.92 38.24
CA TYR A 791 -27.63 -6.21 39.09
C TYR A 791 -27.50 -6.85 40.48
N LYS A 792 -28.64 -7.17 41.13
CA LYS A 792 -28.65 -7.88 42.42
C LYS A 792 -27.98 -9.25 42.31
N ARG A 793 -28.25 -10.00 41.23
CA ARG A 793 -27.60 -11.28 40.95
C ARG A 793 -26.07 -11.15 40.88
N ALA A 794 -25.56 -10.12 40.19
CA ALA A 794 -24.12 -9.87 40.13
C ALA A 794 -23.51 -9.73 41.54
N ARG A 795 -24.16 -8.95 42.41
CA ARG A 795 -23.70 -8.70 43.78
C ARG A 795 -23.89 -9.90 44.71
N ASP A 796 -25.11 -10.44 44.76
CA ASP A 796 -25.56 -11.37 45.79
C ASP A 796 -25.20 -12.83 45.47
N GLU A 797 -25.25 -13.23 44.19
CA GLU A 797 -25.01 -14.62 43.77
C GLU A 797 -23.58 -14.82 43.24
N HIS A 798 -23.04 -13.85 42.49
CA HIS A 798 -21.70 -13.93 41.92
C HIS A 798 -20.65 -13.15 42.74
N GLY A 799 -21.03 -12.49 43.84
CA GLY A 799 -20.07 -11.80 44.72
C GLY A 799 -19.25 -10.72 44.02
N VAL A 800 -19.82 -10.03 43.02
CA VAL A 800 -19.17 -8.90 42.35
C VAL A 800 -19.08 -7.74 43.34
N ARG A 801 -17.87 -7.22 43.56
CA ARG A 801 -17.64 -6.12 44.50
C ARG A 801 -18.04 -4.80 43.85
N LEU A 802 -18.96 -4.08 44.47
CA LEU A 802 -19.47 -2.81 43.94
C LEU A 802 -18.98 -1.67 44.82
N ILE A 803 -18.15 -0.79 44.27
CA ILE A 803 -17.58 0.35 44.99
C ILE A 803 -18.11 1.64 44.39
N ARG A 804 -18.81 2.41 45.23
CA ARG A 804 -19.28 3.73 44.84
C ARG A 804 -18.15 4.73 44.96
N SER A 805 -17.44 4.96 43.85
CA SER A 805 -16.33 5.91 43.81
C SER A 805 -15.99 6.31 42.37
N MET A 806 -15.35 7.47 42.22
CA MET A 806 -14.67 7.87 41.00
C MET A 806 -13.18 7.56 41.13
N ILE A 807 -12.63 6.88 40.12
CA ILE A 807 -11.19 6.63 40.05
C ILE A 807 -10.48 7.92 39.71
N SER A 808 -9.50 8.28 40.54
CA SER A 808 -8.66 9.47 40.35
C SER A 808 -7.57 9.24 39.32
N ARG A 809 -6.87 8.09 39.41
CA ARG A 809 -5.80 7.70 38.49
C ARG A 809 -5.56 6.20 38.51
N VAL A 810 -5.07 5.68 37.39
CA VAL A 810 -4.50 4.35 37.23
C VAL A 810 -2.99 4.47 36.99
N THR A 811 -2.19 3.66 37.68
CA THR A 811 -0.74 3.53 37.46
C THR A 811 -0.36 2.06 37.31
N GLU A 812 0.73 1.77 36.59
CA GLU A 812 1.23 0.41 36.37
C GLU A 812 2.54 0.17 37.15
N ASP A 813 2.67 -0.97 37.80
CA ASP A 813 3.95 -1.47 38.29
C ASP A 813 4.76 -2.04 37.10
N PRO A 814 5.92 -1.45 36.75
CA PRO A 814 6.71 -1.86 35.58
C PRO A 814 7.31 -3.27 35.69
N ARG A 815 7.30 -3.91 36.86
CA ARG A 815 7.81 -5.27 37.05
C ARG A 815 6.77 -6.35 36.84
N THR A 816 5.55 -6.09 37.31
CA THR A 816 4.44 -7.07 37.33
C THR A 816 3.41 -6.77 36.25
N HIS A 817 3.41 -5.55 35.69
CA HIS A 817 2.35 -4.99 34.85
C HIS A 817 0.96 -4.96 35.54
N ASN A 818 0.93 -5.07 36.87
CA ASN A 818 -0.29 -4.89 37.64
C ASN A 818 -0.65 -3.41 37.71
N LEU A 819 -1.94 -3.13 37.85
CA LEU A 819 -2.54 -1.80 37.80
C LEU A 819 -3.01 -1.39 39.20
N GLU A 820 -2.46 -0.31 39.72
CA GLU A 820 -2.89 0.30 40.98
C GLU A 820 -3.91 1.41 40.70
N LEU A 821 -5.08 1.30 41.31
CA LEU A 821 -6.17 2.28 41.23
C LEU A 821 -6.16 3.13 42.50
N THR A 822 -6.15 4.46 42.33
CA THR A 822 -6.37 5.41 43.43
C THR A 822 -7.81 5.91 43.41
N TYR A 823 -8.54 5.75 44.52
CA TYR A 823 -9.93 6.21 44.65
C TYR A 823 -10.24 6.64 46.09
N VAL A 824 -11.40 7.28 46.29
CA VAL A 824 -11.88 7.69 47.61
C VAL A 824 -13.08 6.83 48.00
N ASP A 825 -13.04 6.18 49.15
CA ASP A 825 -14.17 5.38 49.65
C ASP A 825 -15.33 6.25 50.19
N GLU A 826 -16.42 5.62 50.60
CA GLU A 826 -17.60 6.33 51.14
C GLU A 826 -17.32 7.04 52.47
N ASP A 827 -16.26 6.65 53.19
CA ASP A 827 -15.79 7.30 54.42
C ASP A 827 -14.84 8.48 54.14
N GLY A 828 -14.57 8.79 52.88
CA GLY A 828 -13.69 9.87 52.46
C GLY A 828 -12.20 9.56 52.55
N ARG A 829 -11.81 8.28 52.70
CA ARG A 829 -10.40 7.86 52.79
C ARG A 829 -9.87 7.52 51.41
N ILE A 830 -8.61 7.89 51.17
CA ILE A 830 -7.90 7.52 49.94
C ILE A 830 -7.51 6.04 50.05
N GLN A 831 -7.92 5.26 49.06
CA GLN A 831 -7.57 3.86 48.91
C GLN A 831 -6.67 3.68 47.69
N LEU A 832 -5.68 2.80 47.82
CA LEU A 832 -4.86 2.30 46.74
C LEU A 832 -5.09 0.80 46.67
N GLU A 833 -5.52 0.30 45.51
CA GLU A 833 -5.79 -1.12 45.32
C GLU A 833 -5.25 -1.62 43.99
N GLU A 834 -4.58 -2.77 44.05
CA GLU A 834 -3.97 -3.42 42.90
C GLU A 834 -4.93 -4.40 42.20
N PHE A 835 -4.88 -4.39 40.86
CA PHE A 835 -5.63 -5.24 39.95
C PHE A 835 -4.74 -5.77 38.83
N ASP A 836 -5.05 -6.95 38.31
CA ASP A 836 -4.31 -7.56 37.21
C ASP A 836 -4.73 -6.98 35.86
N MET A 837 -5.95 -6.47 35.76
CA MET A 837 -6.54 -5.90 34.55
C MET A 837 -7.61 -4.84 34.88
N VAL A 838 -7.70 -3.81 34.05
CA VAL A 838 -8.73 -2.78 34.12
C VAL A 838 -9.55 -2.76 32.83
N VAL A 839 -10.87 -2.85 32.96
CA VAL A 839 -11.83 -2.77 31.86
C VAL A 839 -12.58 -1.44 31.93
N LEU A 840 -12.36 -0.59 30.94
CA LEU A 840 -13.00 0.71 30.82
C LEU A 840 -14.39 0.54 30.21
N SER A 841 -15.39 0.88 31.00
CA SER A 841 -16.77 0.95 30.54
C SER A 841 -16.97 2.25 29.75
N VAL A 842 -16.53 2.21 28.49
CA VAL A 842 -16.61 3.33 27.54
C VAL A 842 -18.04 3.62 27.09
N GLY A 843 -18.34 4.91 26.93
CA GLY A 843 -19.61 5.42 26.42
C GLY A 843 -19.83 5.15 24.94
N LEU A 844 -21.09 5.28 24.51
CA LEU A 844 -21.50 5.23 23.12
C LEU A 844 -21.51 6.65 22.54
N THR A 845 -21.00 6.81 21.33
CA THR A 845 -21.07 8.07 20.57
C THR A 845 -21.61 7.78 19.18
N PRO A 846 -22.31 8.74 18.53
CA PRO A 846 -22.68 8.58 17.13
C PRO A 846 -21.43 8.23 16.30
N HIS A 847 -21.59 7.33 15.35
CA HIS A 847 -20.48 7.00 14.47
C HIS A 847 -20.03 8.27 13.72
N PRO A 848 -18.72 8.54 13.52
CA PRO A 848 -18.27 9.76 12.83
C PRO A 848 -18.91 9.96 11.44
N ALA A 849 -19.07 8.87 10.68
CA ALA A 849 -19.75 8.89 9.38
C ALA A 849 -21.25 9.29 9.47
N ALA A 850 -21.88 9.17 10.64
CA ALA A 850 -23.29 9.48 10.82
C ALA A 850 -23.57 10.99 10.73
N GLN A 851 -22.60 11.85 11.05
CA GLN A 851 -22.73 13.30 10.83
C GLN A 851 -22.74 13.65 9.34
N LYS A 852 -21.82 13.05 8.57
CA LYS A 852 -21.82 13.16 7.10
C LYS A 852 -23.14 12.65 6.53
N LEU A 853 -23.62 11.51 7.01
CA LEU A 853 -24.91 10.94 6.60
C LEU A 853 -26.09 11.89 6.90
N ALA A 854 -26.12 12.50 8.08
CA ALA A 854 -27.14 13.49 8.45
C ALA A 854 -27.12 14.69 7.50
N ALA A 855 -25.93 15.20 7.18
CA ALA A 855 -25.77 16.31 6.23
C ALA A 855 -26.23 15.92 4.82
N VAL A 856 -25.85 14.75 4.31
CA VAL A 856 -26.30 14.21 3.01
C VAL A 856 -27.83 14.05 2.98
N CYS A 857 -28.43 13.61 4.08
CA CYS A 857 -29.88 13.45 4.19
C CYS A 857 -30.61 14.78 4.44
N GLY A 858 -29.91 15.86 4.77
CA GLY A 858 -30.52 17.15 5.15
C GLY A 858 -31.35 17.06 6.43
N ILE A 859 -30.87 16.34 7.44
CA ILE A 859 -31.56 16.18 8.73
C ILE A 859 -30.79 16.82 9.90
N ASP A 860 -31.53 17.22 10.93
CA ASP A 860 -30.99 17.88 12.11
C ASP A 860 -30.40 16.86 13.10
N THR A 861 -29.23 17.20 13.65
CA THR A 861 -28.68 16.53 14.83
C THR A 861 -28.70 17.45 16.05
N ASN A 862 -28.71 16.87 17.24
CA ASN A 862 -28.45 17.61 18.47
C ASN A 862 -26.96 17.95 18.61
N GLN A 863 -26.61 18.68 19.67
CA GLN A 863 -25.25 19.15 19.93
C GLN A 863 -24.19 18.03 20.10
N TRP A 864 -24.62 16.78 20.31
CA TRP A 864 -23.74 15.62 20.44
C TRP A 864 -23.68 14.76 19.17
N GLY A 865 -24.41 15.15 18.11
CA GLY A 865 -24.42 14.45 16.83
C GLY A 865 -25.46 13.31 16.71
N PHE A 866 -26.36 13.14 17.68
CA PHE A 866 -27.51 12.23 17.52
C PHE A 866 -28.62 12.91 16.74
N VAL A 867 -29.43 12.15 16.01
CA VAL A 867 -30.57 12.69 15.27
C VAL A 867 -31.57 13.34 16.21
N LYS A 868 -32.05 14.52 15.81
CA LYS A 868 -33.12 15.22 16.52
C LYS A 868 -34.47 14.72 16.02
N SER A 869 -35.22 14.05 16.90
CA SER A 869 -36.59 13.64 16.64
C SER A 869 -37.59 14.57 17.33
N PRO A 870 -38.75 14.87 16.72
CA PRO A 870 -39.80 15.63 17.38
C PRO A 870 -40.34 14.90 18.62
N PRO A 871 -40.78 15.63 19.67
CA PRO A 871 -41.45 15.03 20.81
C PRO A 871 -42.60 14.12 20.38
N PHE A 872 -42.71 12.94 21.00
CA PHE A 872 -43.72 11.90 20.70
C PHE A 872 -43.65 11.25 19.31
N LYS A 873 -42.71 11.67 18.44
CA LYS A 873 -42.45 11.09 17.11
C LYS A 873 -41.01 10.58 17.04
N MET A 874 -40.68 9.63 17.91
CA MET A 874 -39.30 9.23 18.22
C MET A 874 -38.53 8.56 17.08
N VAL A 875 -39.20 8.20 15.98
CA VAL A 875 -38.57 7.62 14.79
C VAL A 875 -38.55 8.57 13.59
N GLU A 876 -39.23 9.71 13.67
CA GLU A 876 -39.21 10.73 12.62
C GLU A 876 -37.96 11.61 12.76
N THR A 877 -37.50 12.16 11.64
CA THR A 877 -36.43 13.15 11.58
C THR A 877 -36.99 14.53 11.24
N SER A 878 -36.13 15.54 11.06
CA SER A 878 -36.58 16.88 10.59
C SER A 878 -37.01 16.91 9.11
N ARG A 879 -36.76 15.83 8.34
CA ARG A 879 -37.18 15.71 6.94
C ARG A 879 -38.18 14.56 6.78
N GLU A 880 -39.35 14.87 6.24
CA GLU A 880 -40.41 13.89 6.00
C GLU A 880 -39.93 12.78 5.06
N GLY A 881 -40.40 11.55 5.28
CA GLY A 881 -39.97 10.36 4.52
C GLY A 881 -38.61 9.79 4.93
N ILE A 882 -37.88 10.46 5.84
CA ILE A 882 -36.66 9.96 6.46
C ILE A 882 -36.91 9.65 7.93
N TYR A 883 -36.60 8.42 8.33
CA TYR A 883 -36.79 7.88 9.66
C TYR A 883 -35.45 7.46 10.28
N THR A 884 -35.41 7.32 11.60
CA THR A 884 -34.21 6.91 12.36
C THR A 884 -34.55 5.82 13.37
N CYS A 885 -33.61 4.93 13.64
CA CYS A 885 -33.72 3.93 14.69
C CYS A 885 -32.37 3.57 15.32
N GLY A 886 -32.43 2.90 16.47
CA GLY A 886 -31.25 2.45 17.20
C GLY A 886 -30.45 3.61 17.80
N VAL A 887 -29.16 3.37 17.98
CA VAL A 887 -28.28 4.27 18.75
C VAL A 887 -28.10 5.65 18.11
N PHE A 888 -28.42 5.80 16.82
CA PHE A 888 -28.29 7.08 16.12
C PHE A 888 -29.26 8.16 16.64
N GLN A 889 -30.42 7.77 17.20
CA GLN A 889 -31.33 8.70 17.86
C GLN A 889 -30.92 9.01 19.31
N SER A 890 -30.42 8.01 20.03
CA SER A 890 -29.87 8.13 21.40
C SER A 890 -29.27 6.80 21.86
N PRO A 891 -28.38 6.77 22.87
CA PRO A 891 -27.92 5.51 23.47
C PRO A 891 -29.08 4.70 24.06
N LYS A 892 -29.13 3.39 23.73
CA LYS A 892 -30.20 2.47 24.12
C LYS A 892 -29.74 1.02 24.06
N ASP A 893 -30.52 0.11 24.66
CA ASP A 893 -30.24 -1.33 24.66
C ASP A 893 -30.76 -2.05 23.39
N ILE A 894 -30.48 -3.36 23.29
CA ILE A 894 -30.87 -4.16 22.12
C ILE A 894 -32.39 -4.28 21.99
N PRO A 895 -33.16 -4.65 23.03
CA PRO A 895 -34.63 -4.71 22.93
C PRO A 895 -35.29 -3.40 22.49
N GLU A 896 -34.89 -2.26 23.06
CA GLU A 896 -35.41 -0.95 22.67
C GLU A 896 -35.03 -0.60 21.23
N THR A 897 -33.80 -0.93 20.83
CA THR A 897 -33.33 -0.77 19.44
C THR A 897 -34.19 -1.55 18.45
N VAL A 898 -34.51 -2.82 18.75
CA VAL A 898 -35.36 -3.68 17.91
C VAL A 898 -36.77 -3.11 17.85
N GLY A 899 -37.37 -2.72 18.98
CA GLY A 899 -38.70 -2.12 19.00
C GLY A 899 -38.78 -0.80 18.22
N GLN A 900 -37.75 0.05 18.31
CA GLN A 900 -37.68 1.29 17.55
C GLN A 900 -37.52 1.03 16.04
N ALA A 901 -36.77 0.00 15.65
CA ALA A 901 -36.62 -0.40 14.25
C ALA A 901 -37.97 -0.81 13.63
N SER A 902 -38.78 -1.61 14.34
CA SER A 902 -40.12 -1.96 13.91
C SER A 902 -41.04 -0.74 13.79
N ALA A 903 -40.93 0.21 14.72
CA ALA A 903 -41.68 1.47 14.65
C ALA A 903 -41.27 2.33 13.43
N ALA A 904 -39.98 2.39 13.09
CA ALA A 904 -39.50 3.10 11.91
C ALA A 904 -39.98 2.44 10.61
N ALA A 905 -39.95 1.11 10.53
CA ALA A 905 -40.50 0.35 9.41
C ALA A 905 -42.02 0.59 9.26
N GLY A 906 -42.77 0.59 10.37
CA GLY A 906 -44.19 0.91 10.37
C GLY A 906 -44.50 2.34 9.92
N ALA A 907 -43.67 3.32 10.32
CA ALA A 907 -43.83 4.71 9.87
C ALA A 907 -43.58 4.86 8.36
N ALA A 908 -42.52 4.24 7.83
CA ALA A 908 -42.27 4.17 6.40
C ALA A 908 -43.40 3.45 5.64
N ALA A 909 -43.90 2.34 6.18
CA ALA A 909 -45.01 1.60 5.61
C ALA A 909 -46.32 2.39 5.57
N SER A 910 -46.56 3.28 6.54
CA SER A 910 -47.72 4.18 6.57
C SER A 910 -47.68 5.16 5.40
N LEU A 911 -46.52 5.81 5.19
CA LEU A 911 -46.29 6.76 4.10
C LEU A 911 -46.49 6.12 2.71
N LEU A 912 -46.00 4.88 2.55
CA LEU A 912 -45.96 4.16 1.27
C LEU A 912 -47.14 3.21 1.03
N SER A 913 -48.17 3.24 1.88
CA SER A 913 -49.29 2.30 1.85
C SER A 913 -49.96 2.12 0.48
N GLU A 914 -50.05 3.19 -0.32
CA GLU A 914 -50.66 3.19 -1.66
C GLU A 914 -49.87 2.41 -2.72
N VAL A 915 -48.57 2.19 -2.51
CA VAL A 915 -47.65 1.53 -3.45
C VAL A 915 -47.09 0.22 -2.89
N ARG A 916 -47.72 -0.32 -1.83
CA ARG A 916 -47.42 -1.65 -1.30
C ARG A 916 -47.55 -2.71 -2.39
N GLY A 917 -46.59 -3.63 -2.45
CA GLY A 917 -46.61 -4.75 -3.39
C GLY A 917 -46.15 -4.43 -4.81
N THR A 918 -45.89 -3.15 -5.13
CA THR A 918 -45.61 -2.72 -6.51
C THR A 918 -44.25 -3.16 -7.04
N LEU A 919 -43.27 -3.40 -6.17
CA LEU A 919 -41.88 -3.77 -6.51
C LEU A 919 -41.44 -5.12 -5.92
N LEU A 920 -42.40 -5.94 -5.46
CA LEU A 920 -42.08 -7.26 -4.92
C LEU A 920 -41.64 -8.21 -6.02
N THR A 921 -40.72 -9.10 -5.67
CA THR A 921 -40.28 -10.18 -6.53
C THR A 921 -41.45 -11.15 -6.72
N LYS A 922 -41.81 -11.46 -7.97
CA LYS A 922 -42.86 -12.47 -8.23
C LYS A 922 -42.36 -13.83 -7.71
N ALA A 923 -43.12 -14.40 -6.77
CA ALA A 923 -42.88 -15.70 -6.19
C ALA A 923 -42.92 -16.84 -7.23
#